data_AF-A0A094CJX7-F1
#
_entry.id   AF-A0A094CJX7-F1
#
_cell.length_a   1.000
_cell.length_b   1.000
_cell.length_c   1.000
_cell.angle_alpha   90.00
_cell.angle_beta   90.00
_cell.angle_gamma   90.00
#
_symmetry.space_group_name_H-M   'P 1'
#
loop_
_entity.id
_entity.type
_entity.pdbx_description
1 polymer ?
#
loop_
_entity_poly.entity_id
_entity_poly.type
_entity_poly.pdbx_seq_one_letter_code
_entity_poly.pdbx_strand_id
1 'polypeptide(L)'
;MSLRAAANPGAVALVGTLKTTKEEVSWSVRSVARRGFQSYMNPSFRQESQGFLKQIPGLNPPSSELSPVFHSDKICSDTYLPGCLRREFPSTTLFSLSAVMFHGTGHNNILPPGLTQAEYDAKTRAPLIFAGNITPFLVATIFVIARFWSRQILKGSWAQDDIWVFISWMGSLAHTALNCSLTFYGIGRHVSVQVMENAVRVLMISYGTRILYQCVIATTKIAILTLYLRIFTDAKSQIIVYGMITFAVLYTIPCLLLLIFECTPLYDSWDPLKFPQTCMNLNIQVYMSAGFNILLDILMVAFAVPRVLPLKLPGLQKAGLIAITSLSSLVVISSVVRLIRISALRTSKDLPWDSYDFTTWSAIEVNVGLFCATAPAIRPAIRAMKDALRLNSLPTTSHNAIFPTSMAEELELEGGEVSRSSPALPTKIVGGAGKYVRYSKARHDFPQKSSKMSTLHDAIPNTGISLNILIIGAGLAGLSAAITLSQTGHDVTVLEQSESKKEAGYMIVMGSNAVRVLNKIEGFNRRNAGAVNMDFVDRRHYKTLELLSSLKFAKDPEAPATSYYRPDLSNELKRVALLGSGGKDVKLVINAKVVNVDIENASATLADGRVFRGDVLIGADGERSIVKSSFSEPGSIQQGNFKIFRSLVPKSAFLSDERTRRMLEFSDSRFLMFCHPTSSLASILIGRNGDLIDMECGYRRRKGEKAIDVTDQAAIRERLLEEFKDYHPDIRCAIETATVTTDWEIWRCTSQTQLAQGKTVLAGDAAHSMEPTTGQGGSQGIEDAAALAVFLSNISSKSEIPHRLDLLAKIRGERTAKVVALSGVRLGEEEILRKNYPRHPVSRSDIKNGVDHIEFLFDYDVIEESRKMLQAAQTPRASL
;
A
#
# COMPACT_ATOMS: atom_id res chain seq x y z
N MET A 1 35.70 39.06 5.03
CA MET A 1 35.46 40.10 6.06
C MET A 1 34.23 39.65 6.85
N SER A 2 34.41 39.13 8.06
CA SER A 2 34.33 39.83 9.38
C SER A 2 32.89 39.83 9.93
N LEU A 3 32.55 39.06 10.98
CA LEU A 3 32.80 39.33 12.44
C LEU A 3 32.01 40.59 12.91
N ARG A 4 31.24 40.68 14.02
CA ARG A 4 30.93 39.91 15.27
C ARG A 4 29.49 40.33 15.73
N ALA A 5 28.81 39.92 16.82
CA ALA A 5 28.96 39.06 18.03
C ALA A 5 27.52 38.50 18.39
N ALA A 6 27.22 37.55 19.30
CA ALA A 6 27.32 37.46 20.79
C ALA A 6 26.69 38.65 21.57
N ALA A 7 25.95 38.51 22.69
CA ALA A 7 25.54 37.39 23.58
C ALA A 7 24.08 37.65 24.12
N ASN A 8 23.28 36.74 24.71
CA ASN A 8 23.35 36.03 26.02
C ASN A 8 23.51 36.98 27.26
N PRO A 9 23.10 36.64 28.52
CA PRO A 9 22.52 35.39 29.05
C PRO A 9 21.44 35.54 30.19
N GLY A 10 21.06 34.42 30.80
CA GLY A 10 20.59 34.29 32.20
C GLY A 10 20.48 32.80 32.57
N ALA A 11 21.32 32.17 33.40
CA ALA A 11 21.68 32.42 34.82
C ALA A 11 20.46 32.19 35.75
N VAL A 12 20.51 31.33 36.78
CA VAL A 12 21.53 31.19 37.84
C VAL A 12 22.12 29.75 37.96
N ALA A 13 23.30 29.59 38.59
CA ALA A 13 23.94 28.31 38.89
C ALA A 13 24.69 28.28 40.24
N LEU A 14 24.68 27.13 40.92
CA LEU A 14 25.57 26.62 42.00
C LEU A 14 25.01 25.21 42.37
N VAL A 15 25.68 24.06 42.21
CA VAL A 15 26.94 23.58 42.82
C VAL A 15 26.87 23.58 44.36
N GLY A 16 26.74 22.45 45.08
CA GLY A 16 26.42 21.06 44.71
C GLY A 16 27.32 20.00 45.40
N THR A 17 26.79 18.80 45.71
CA THR A 17 27.61 17.63 46.12
C THR A 17 26.91 16.27 45.98
N LEU A 18 27.66 15.29 45.46
CA LEU A 18 27.69 13.85 45.77
C LEU A 18 26.42 12.95 45.77
N LYS A 19 26.55 11.86 44.99
CA LYS A 19 25.83 10.56 44.97
C LYS A 19 24.60 10.42 44.06
N THR A 20 24.84 10.05 42.80
CA THR A 20 23.91 9.25 41.98
C THR A 20 24.66 8.11 41.29
N THR A 21 23.96 6.99 41.11
CA THR A 21 24.43 5.71 40.55
C THR A 21 24.69 5.81 39.03
N LYS A 22 25.73 5.11 38.56
CA LYS A 22 25.97 4.87 37.13
C LYS A 22 25.49 3.49 36.72
N GLU A 23 24.53 3.41 35.81
CA GLU A 23 24.38 2.29 34.88
C GLU A 23 23.89 2.83 33.53
N GLU A 24 24.75 2.82 32.51
CA GLU A 24 24.36 2.43 31.14
C GLU A 24 25.58 2.19 30.23
N VAL A 25 25.54 1.04 29.55
CA VAL A 25 25.95 0.74 28.16
C VAL A 25 27.10 1.55 27.52
N SER A 26 28.24 0.88 27.30
CA SER A 26 28.58 0.36 25.95
C SER A 26 29.87 -0.50 25.91
N TRP A 27 29.98 -1.33 24.84
CA TRP A 27 31.18 -2.06 24.37
C TRP A 27 31.91 -3.07 25.29
N SER A 28 31.58 -4.36 25.16
CA SER A 28 32.60 -5.46 25.14
C SER A 28 32.02 -6.81 24.66
N VAL A 29 32.31 -7.21 23.42
CA VAL A 29 31.86 -8.51 22.87
C VAL A 29 32.85 -9.62 23.24
N ARG A 30 32.90 -10.00 24.53
CA ARG A 30 33.85 -11.02 25.06
C ARG A 30 33.30 -12.02 26.09
N SER A 31 31.99 -12.02 26.37
CA SER A 31 31.40 -12.72 27.53
C SER A 31 30.73 -14.08 27.27
N VAL A 32 30.34 -14.42 26.03
CA VAL A 32 29.58 -15.65 25.74
C VAL A 32 30.47 -16.90 25.62
N ALA A 33 31.75 -16.75 25.24
CA ALA A 33 32.68 -17.86 25.01
C ALA A 33 33.36 -18.43 26.30
N ARG A 34 32.83 -18.16 27.49
CA ARG A 34 33.45 -18.54 28.79
C ARG A 34 32.49 -19.10 29.86
N ARG A 35 31.39 -19.73 29.47
CA ARG A 35 30.64 -20.69 30.33
C ARG A 35 30.20 -21.88 29.47
N GLY A 36 30.73 -23.07 29.76
CA GLY A 36 30.48 -24.29 28.99
C GLY A 36 31.72 -25.15 28.69
N PHE A 37 32.93 -24.63 28.90
CA PHE A 37 34.20 -25.33 28.59
C PHE A 37 34.98 -25.75 29.86
N GLN A 38 34.28 -26.14 30.93
CA GLN A 38 34.89 -26.48 32.22
C GLN A 38 34.17 -27.60 32.99
N SER A 39 33.55 -28.51 32.25
CA SER A 39 33.07 -29.82 32.71
C SER A 39 33.40 -30.85 31.61
N TYR A 40 33.66 -32.10 32.01
CA TYR A 40 34.22 -33.17 31.15
C TYR A 40 35.66 -32.96 30.66
N MET A 41 36.62 -32.93 31.60
CA MET A 41 37.87 -33.68 31.41
C MET A 41 37.96 -34.76 32.48
N ASN A 42 38.07 -36.03 32.05
CA ASN A 42 38.32 -37.17 32.92
C ASN A 42 39.83 -37.48 32.94
N PRO A 43 40.55 -37.35 34.08
CA PRO A 43 42.01 -37.42 34.12
C PRO A 43 42.54 -38.86 34.12
N SER A 44 42.18 -39.66 33.10
CA SER A 44 42.41 -41.11 33.08
C SER A 44 43.01 -41.64 31.77
N PHE A 45 43.82 -40.85 31.06
CA PHE A 45 44.60 -41.32 29.91
C PHE A 45 45.93 -40.55 29.72
N ARG A 46 46.66 -40.29 30.82
CA ARG A 46 47.92 -39.54 30.81
C ARG A 46 49.05 -40.21 31.61
N GLN A 47 49.07 -41.54 31.66
CA GLN A 47 50.07 -42.30 32.41
C GLN A 47 50.56 -43.58 31.70
N GLU A 48 50.38 -43.70 30.38
CA GLU A 48 50.76 -44.92 29.63
C GLU A 48 51.39 -44.63 28.25
N SER A 49 52.19 -43.56 28.15
CA SER A 49 52.94 -43.22 26.92
C SER A 49 54.29 -42.52 27.13
N GLN A 50 54.88 -42.62 28.34
CA GLN A 50 56.27 -42.21 28.62
C GLN A 50 57.16 -43.38 29.11
N GLY A 51 56.72 -44.63 28.88
CA GLY A 51 57.34 -45.84 29.43
C GLY A 51 58.05 -46.75 28.43
N PHE A 52 58.12 -46.42 27.12
CA PHE A 52 58.63 -47.37 26.11
C PHE A 52 59.35 -46.72 24.92
N LEU A 53 60.44 -45.97 25.19
CA LEU A 53 61.48 -45.64 24.18
C LEU A 53 62.79 -45.17 24.86
N LYS A 54 63.35 -46.02 25.72
CA LYS A 54 64.66 -45.80 26.38
C LYS A 54 65.52 -47.06 26.40
N GLN A 55 65.82 -47.63 25.23
CA GLN A 55 66.96 -48.53 25.02
C GLN A 55 67.30 -48.65 23.52
N ILE A 56 68.59 -48.86 23.24
CA ILE A 56 69.30 -48.87 21.94
C ILE A 56 69.83 -47.49 21.49
N PRO A 57 71.17 -47.29 21.49
CA PRO A 57 71.82 -46.05 21.07
C PRO A 57 72.40 -46.11 19.64
N GLY A 58 72.47 -44.95 18.98
CA GLY A 58 73.45 -44.65 17.94
C GLY A 58 73.00 -44.80 16.48
N LEU A 59 72.66 -43.66 15.86
CA LEU A 59 73.13 -43.27 14.52
C LEU A 59 72.72 -41.81 14.25
N ASN A 60 73.62 -41.02 13.66
CA ASN A 60 73.34 -39.67 13.15
C ASN A 60 72.98 -39.72 11.65
N PRO A 61 72.31 -38.70 11.09
CA PRO A 61 71.58 -38.84 9.83
C PRO A 61 72.47 -38.62 8.58
N PRO A 62 72.10 -39.23 7.44
CA PRO A 62 72.44 -38.75 6.10
C PRO A 62 71.27 -38.00 5.44
N SER A 63 71.61 -37.13 4.49
CA SER A 63 70.70 -36.42 3.59
C SER A 63 70.42 -37.20 2.30
N SER A 64 69.62 -36.57 1.41
CA SER A 64 69.62 -36.74 -0.05
C SER A 64 69.20 -38.09 -0.66
N GLU A 65 68.18 -38.00 -1.53
CA GLU A 65 67.99 -38.75 -2.79
C GLU A 65 68.30 -40.26 -2.83
N LEU A 66 67.24 -41.09 -2.88
CA LEU A 66 66.88 -41.82 -4.10
C LEU A 66 65.58 -42.64 -3.91
N SER A 67 64.75 -42.69 -4.95
CA SER A 67 63.55 -43.52 -5.01
C SER A 67 63.87 -44.97 -5.36
N PRO A 68 63.16 -45.94 -4.79
CA PRO A 68 62.85 -47.18 -5.50
C PRO A 68 61.34 -47.36 -5.72
N VAL A 69 60.98 -47.82 -6.92
CA VAL A 69 59.62 -48.23 -7.29
C VAL A 69 59.23 -49.47 -6.48
N PHE A 70 58.01 -49.49 -5.93
CA PHE A 70 57.37 -50.73 -5.46
C PHE A 70 56.16 -51.06 -6.33
N HIS A 71 56.17 -52.28 -6.89
CA HIS A 71 55.04 -52.83 -7.64
C HIS A 71 53.87 -53.16 -6.70
N SER A 72 52.66 -52.89 -7.16
CA SER A 72 51.46 -53.55 -6.63
C SER A 72 51.43 -55.01 -7.08
N ASP A 73 51.63 -55.95 -6.16
CA ASP A 73 50.78 -57.13 -5.97
C ASP A 73 51.38 -58.10 -4.93
N LYS A 74 50.51 -58.94 -4.33
CA LYS A 74 50.82 -60.03 -3.38
C LYS A 74 51.45 -59.63 -2.03
N ILE A 75 50.62 -59.30 -1.05
CA ILE A 75 50.80 -59.83 0.32
C ILE A 75 49.47 -60.40 0.80
N CYS A 76 49.33 -61.72 0.72
CA CYS A 76 48.31 -62.49 1.44
C CYS A 76 48.77 -63.95 1.47
N SER A 77 49.54 -64.31 2.51
CA SER A 77 50.06 -65.67 2.72
C SER A 77 50.21 -65.95 4.21
N ASP A 78 49.38 -66.88 4.69
CA ASP A 78 49.63 -67.80 5.81
C ASP A 78 50.34 -67.26 7.07
N THR A 79 49.55 -66.84 8.07
CA THR A 79 49.31 -67.72 9.25
C THR A 79 48.25 -67.15 10.23
N TYR A 80 47.43 -68.05 10.76
CA TYR A 80 46.62 -67.95 12.00
C TYR A 80 46.06 -66.59 12.47
N LEU A 81 44.87 -66.22 11.98
CA LEU A 81 43.85 -65.55 12.80
C LEU A 81 42.44 -65.71 12.16
N PRO A 82 41.44 -66.29 12.86
CA PRO A 82 40.12 -66.53 12.26
C PRO A 82 39.25 -65.26 12.30
N GLY A 83 39.18 -64.52 11.19
CA GLY A 83 38.40 -63.27 11.15
C GLY A 83 38.04 -62.67 9.78
N CYS A 84 38.48 -63.22 8.65
CA CYS A 84 38.21 -62.67 7.31
C CYS A 84 36.76 -62.93 6.82
N LEU A 85 35.77 -62.37 7.52
CA LEU A 85 34.43 -62.20 6.98
C LEU A 85 34.47 -61.17 5.84
N ARG A 86 34.46 -61.68 4.61
CA ARG A 86 34.32 -60.91 3.37
C ARG A 86 32.92 -60.27 3.28
N ARG A 87 32.66 -59.24 4.09
CA ARG A 87 31.47 -58.39 3.95
C ARG A 87 31.57 -57.60 2.65
N GLU A 88 30.86 -58.07 1.64
CA GLU A 88 30.46 -57.24 0.51
C GLU A 88 29.54 -56.13 1.05
N PHE A 89 30.10 -54.94 1.24
CA PHE A 89 29.33 -53.79 1.69
C PHE A 89 28.39 -53.35 0.56
N PRO A 90 27.09 -53.12 0.84
CA PRO A 90 26.18 -52.57 -0.16
C PRO A 90 26.68 -51.24 -0.72
N SER A 91 26.32 -50.94 -1.98
CA SER A 91 26.79 -49.78 -2.75
C SER A 91 26.19 -48.42 -2.30
N THR A 92 25.95 -48.24 -1.00
CA THR A 92 25.45 -47.03 -0.36
C THR A 92 26.49 -45.91 -0.41
N THR A 93 26.36 -45.03 -1.40
CA THR A 93 27.35 -44.00 -1.74
C THR A 93 27.33 -42.81 -0.76
N LEU A 94 27.93 -43.00 0.42
CA LEU A 94 28.37 -41.92 1.32
C LEU A 94 29.91 -41.87 1.50
N PHE A 95 30.64 -42.73 0.79
CA PHE A 95 32.11 -42.72 0.68
C PHE A 95 32.70 -41.45 0.01
N SER A 96 31.89 -40.45 -0.37
CA SER A 96 32.27 -39.43 -1.37
C SER A 96 32.18 -37.95 -0.97
N LEU A 97 31.90 -37.60 0.30
CA LEU A 97 32.06 -36.21 0.77
C LEU A 97 33.23 -35.99 1.72
N SER A 98 33.21 -36.54 2.93
CA SER A 98 34.35 -36.43 3.86
C SER A 98 35.53 -37.30 3.40
N ALA A 99 35.30 -38.58 3.11
CA ALA A 99 36.36 -39.48 2.69
C ALA A 99 37.04 -39.07 1.37
N VAL A 100 36.34 -38.46 0.40
CA VAL A 100 36.99 -37.92 -0.82
C VAL A 100 37.87 -36.69 -0.55
N MET A 101 37.63 -35.90 0.51
CA MET A 101 38.50 -34.76 0.85
C MET A 101 39.81 -35.16 1.56
N PHE A 102 39.91 -36.38 2.12
CA PHE A 102 41.08 -36.83 2.90
C PHE A 102 41.71 -38.14 2.41
N HIS A 103 40.94 -38.96 1.70
CA HIS A 103 41.40 -40.13 0.97
C HIS A 103 41.05 -39.96 -0.50
N GLY A 104 41.80 -39.09 -1.16
CA GLY A 104 42.15 -39.33 -2.55
C GLY A 104 42.79 -40.71 -2.62
N THR A 105 42.03 -41.72 -3.05
CA THR A 105 42.54 -43.08 -3.26
C THR A 105 43.76 -43.01 -4.18
N GLY A 106 44.79 -43.82 -3.94
CA GLY A 106 46.03 -43.88 -4.73
C GLY A 106 45.89 -44.29 -6.20
N HIS A 107 44.68 -44.23 -6.77
CA HIS A 107 44.49 -44.14 -8.20
C HIS A 107 45.04 -42.80 -8.70
N ASN A 108 46.01 -42.86 -9.60
CA ASN A 108 46.47 -41.72 -10.38
C ASN A 108 45.28 -40.87 -10.84
N ASN A 109 45.21 -39.61 -10.40
CA ASN A 109 44.38 -38.62 -11.06
C ASN A 109 44.85 -38.58 -12.51
N ILE A 110 44.03 -39.08 -13.44
CA ILE A 110 44.35 -39.10 -14.86
C ILE A 110 44.35 -37.63 -15.30
N LEU A 111 45.53 -37.02 -15.29
CA LEU A 111 45.75 -35.66 -15.74
C LEU A 111 45.12 -35.52 -17.13
N PRO A 112 44.21 -34.54 -17.35
CA PRO A 112 43.58 -34.38 -18.65
C PRO A 112 44.68 -34.18 -19.70
N PRO A 113 44.61 -34.88 -20.85
CA PRO A 113 45.74 -35.00 -21.76
C PRO A 113 46.27 -33.62 -22.20
N GLY A 114 47.56 -33.39 -21.97
CA GLY A 114 48.22 -32.11 -22.26
C GLY A 114 48.42 -31.16 -21.06
N LEU A 115 48.32 -31.63 -19.81
CA LEU A 115 48.58 -30.84 -18.60
C LEU A 115 49.58 -31.52 -17.66
N THR A 116 50.51 -30.74 -17.10
CA THR A 116 51.36 -31.15 -15.98
C THR A 116 50.62 -31.06 -14.64
N GLN A 117 51.13 -31.74 -13.62
CA GLN A 117 50.59 -31.68 -12.26
C GLN A 117 50.59 -30.24 -11.70
N ALA A 118 51.65 -29.46 -11.96
CA ALA A 118 51.74 -28.07 -11.51
C ALA A 118 50.68 -27.17 -12.18
N GLU A 119 50.42 -27.35 -13.48
CA GLU A 119 49.37 -26.62 -14.21
C GLU A 119 47.95 -27.08 -13.85
N TYR A 120 47.80 -28.30 -13.36
CA TYR A 120 46.57 -28.81 -12.76
C TYR A 120 46.32 -28.14 -11.41
N ASP A 121 47.27 -28.26 -10.48
CA ASP A 121 47.19 -27.74 -9.10
C ASP A 121 47.11 -26.20 -9.03
N ALA A 122 47.62 -25.49 -10.03
CA ALA A 122 47.50 -24.03 -10.15
C ALA A 122 46.07 -23.55 -10.49
N LYS A 123 45.16 -24.43 -10.94
CA LYS A 123 43.81 -24.03 -11.36
C LYS A 123 42.90 -23.76 -10.18
N THR A 124 42.01 -22.77 -10.35
CA THR A 124 40.97 -22.48 -9.36
C THR A 124 39.66 -22.03 -9.98
N ARG A 125 38.57 -22.54 -9.42
CA ARG A 125 37.17 -22.12 -9.62
C ARG A 125 36.71 -21.06 -8.62
N ALA A 126 37.57 -20.56 -7.72
CA ALA A 126 37.22 -19.50 -6.78
C ALA A 126 36.58 -18.25 -7.45
N PRO A 127 37.03 -17.77 -8.63
CA PRO A 127 36.34 -16.71 -9.36
C PRO A 127 34.89 -17.06 -9.75
N LEU A 128 34.61 -18.32 -10.08
CA LEU A 128 33.26 -18.79 -10.38
C LEU A 128 32.39 -18.87 -9.11
N ILE A 129 32.97 -19.23 -7.95
CA ILE A 129 32.27 -19.23 -6.66
C ILE A 129 31.89 -17.79 -6.28
N PHE A 130 32.82 -16.84 -6.40
CA PHE A 130 32.53 -15.42 -6.16
C PHE A 130 31.45 -14.91 -7.12
N ALA A 131 31.58 -15.17 -8.42
CA ALA A 131 30.55 -14.78 -9.40
C ALA A 131 29.19 -15.41 -9.08
N GLY A 132 29.14 -16.71 -8.78
CA GLY A 132 27.93 -17.47 -8.51
C GLY A 132 27.23 -17.14 -7.19
N ASN A 133 27.95 -16.63 -6.18
CA ASN A 133 27.37 -16.27 -4.87
C ASN A 133 27.13 -14.76 -4.71
N ILE A 134 27.98 -13.91 -5.27
CA ILE A 134 27.90 -12.44 -5.12
C ILE A 134 26.92 -11.84 -6.13
N THR A 135 26.97 -12.26 -7.40
CA THR A 135 26.10 -11.69 -8.46
C THR A 135 24.60 -11.80 -8.14
N PRO A 136 24.04 -12.99 -7.81
CA PRO A 136 22.61 -13.08 -7.51
C PRO A 136 22.25 -12.33 -6.22
N PHE A 137 23.16 -12.27 -5.23
CA PHE A 137 22.95 -11.48 -4.01
C PHE A 137 22.92 -9.97 -4.28
N LEU A 138 23.79 -9.44 -5.14
CA LEU A 138 23.77 -8.02 -5.54
C LEU A 138 22.48 -7.69 -6.31
N VAL A 139 22.06 -8.55 -7.24
CA VAL A 139 20.80 -8.38 -7.98
C VAL A 139 19.60 -8.36 -7.04
N ALA A 140 19.49 -9.32 -6.12
CA ALA A 140 18.42 -9.32 -5.12
C ALA A 140 18.49 -8.11 -4.19
N THR A 141 19.70 -7.69 -3.78
CA THR A 141 19.91 -6.52 -2.91
C THR A 141 19.42 -5.21 -3.53
N ILE A 142 19.67 -4.99 -4.84
CA ILE A 142 19.13 -3.82 -5.57
C ILE A 142 17.59 -3.79 -5.45
N PHE A 143 16.95 -4.95 -5.59
CA PHE A 143 15.49 -5.09 -5.54
C PHE A 143 14.94 -4.94 -4.11
N VAL A 144 15.63 -5.45 -3.09
CA VAL A 144 15.31 -5.24 -1.67
C VAL A 144 15.40 -3.75 -1.30
N ILE A 145 16.48 -3.06 -1.69
CA ILE A 145 16.66 -1.63 -1.42
C ILE A 145 15.60 -0.79 -2.13
N ALA A 146 15.35 -1.05 -3.42
CA ALA A 146 14.30 -0.36 -4.18
C ALA A 146 12.90 -0.60 -3.59
N ARG A 147 12.63 -1.78 -3.02
CA ARG A 147 11.40 -2.07 -2.27
C ARG A 147 11.31 -1.23 -1.00
N PHE A 148 12.32 -1.22 -0.14
CA PHE A 148 12.27 -0.44 1.11
C PHE A 148 12.14 1.06 0.85
N TRP A 149 12.91 1.60 -0.11
CA TRP A 149 12.79 3.00 -0.56
C TRP A 149 11.37 3.33 -1.03
N SER A 150 10.77 2.45 -1.85
CA SER A 150 9.40 2.58 -2.34
C SER A 150 8.30 2.43 -1.28
N ARG A 151 8.58 1.86 -0.10
CA ARG A 151 7.60 1.58 0.96
C ARG A 151 7.70 2.57 2.12
N GLN A 152 8.91 2.80 2.60
CA GLN A 152 9.17 3.67 3.75
C GLN A 152 9.13 5.14 3.32
N ILE A 153 9.94 5.55 2.34
CA ILE A 153 10.07 6.96 1.96
C ILE A 153 8.91 7.43 1.08
N LEU A 154 8.57 6.69 0.02
CA LEU A 154 7.52 7.12 -0.93
C LEU A 154 6.07 6.84 -0.47
N LYS A 155 5.87 6.08 0.62
CA LYS A 155 4.53 5.60 1.02
C LYS A 155 4.25 5.53 2.53
N GLY A 156 5.22 5.82 3.39
CA GLY A 156 5.02 5.91 4.85
C GLY A 156 4.38 4.69 5.52
N SER A 157 4.45 3.50 4.92
CA SER A 157 3.65 2.33 5.34
C SER A 157 4.45 1.03 5.36
N TRP A 158 4.70 0.55 6.57
CA TRP A 158 5.23 -0.79 6.86
C TRP A 158 4.14 -1.85 6.70
N ALA A 159 4.55 -3.09 6.39
CA ALA A 159 3.69 -4.26 6.45
C ALA A 159 4.48 -5.50 6.89
N GLN A 160 3.77 -6.56 7.29
CA GLN A 160 4.40 -7.77 7.83
C GLN A 160 5.30 -8.50 6.81
N ASP A 161 5.02 -8.41 5.51
CA ASP A 161 5.87 -8.98 4.46
C ASP A 161 7.23 -8.26 4.32
N ASP A 162 7.33 -6.99 4.72
CA ASP A 162 8.60 -6.24 4.70
C ASP A 162 9.60 -6.73 5.77
N ILE A 163 9.12 -7.29 6.90
CA ILE A 163 9.96 -7.86 7.98
C ILE A 163 10.60 -9.17 7.50
N TRP A 164 9.83 -10.07 6.89
CA TRP A 164 10.35 -11.34 6.38
C TRP A 164 11.36 -11.15 5.23
N VAL A 165 11.15 -10.16 4.37
CA VAL A 165 12.13 -9.74 3.35
C VAL A 165 13.44 -9.29 4.00
N PHE A 166 13.40 -8.49 5.07
CA PHE A 166 14.61 -8.05 5.78
C PHE A 166 15.40 -9.22 6.40
N ILE A 167 14.71 -10.13 7.09
CA ILE A 167 15.33 -11.31 7.73
C ILE A 167 15.99 -12.22 6.67
N SER A 168 15.26 -12.52 5.59
CA SER A 168 15.76 -13.31 4.46
C SER A 168 16.98 -12.67 3.80
N TRP A 169 16.95 -11.35 3.56
CA TRP A 169 18.07 -10.61 2.96
C TRP A 169 19.34 -10.63 3.83
N MET A 170 19.21 -10.35 5.13
CA MET A 170 20.35 -10.40 6.07
C MET A 170 20.93 -11.81 6.21
N GLY A 171 20.08 -12.84 6.21
CA GLY A 171 20.52 -14.23 6.20
C GLY A 171 21.19 -14.62 4.89
N SER A 172 20.70 -14.14 3.73
CA SER A 172 21.36 -14.37 2.44
C SER A 172 22.72 -13.68 2.34
N LEU A 173 22.89 -12.49 2.92
CA LEU A 173 24.19 -11.81 3.02
C LEU A 173 25.20 -12.69 3.76
N ALA A 174 24.80 -13.22 4.93
CA ALA A 174 25.63 -14.14 5.71
C ALA A 174 25.92 -15.45 4.95
N HIS A 175 24.95 -16.01 4.23
CA HIS A 175 25.13 -17.21 3.41
C HIS A 175 26.12 -16.97 2.26
N THR A 176 25.99 -15.88 1.51
CA THR A 176 26.95 -15.49 0.46
C THR A 176 28.35 -15.26 1.07
N ALA A 177 28.47 -14.57 2.21
CA ALA A 177 29.75 -14.33 2.86
C ALA A 177 30.45 -15.62 3.32
N LEU A 178 29.71 -16.60 3.87
CA LEU A 178 30.27 -17.89 4.28
C LEU A 178 30.67 -18.77 3.08
N ASN A 179 29.87 -18.84 2.02
CA ASN A 179 30.24 -19.56 0.79
C ASN A 179 31.49 -18.94 0.12
N CYS A 180 31.61 -17.61 0.12
CA CYS A 180 32.82 -16.94 -0.34
C CYS A 180 34.02 -17.21 0.57
N SER A 181 33.85 -17.35 1.90
CA SER A 181 34.99 -17.57 2.80
C SER A 181 35.60 -18.97 2.67
N LEU A 182 34.82 -19.98 2.25
CA LEU A 182 35.30 -21.32 1.93
C LEU A 182 36.44 -21.35 0.90
N THR A 183 36.51 -20.38 -0.03
CA THR A 183 37.57 -20.34 -1.05
C THR A 183 38.96 -20.06 -0.48
N PHE A 184 39.06 -19.33 0.63
CA PHE A 184 40.33 -19.09 1.32
C PHE A 184 40.87 -20.36 1.99
N TYR A 185 39.99 -21.32 2.31
CA TYR A 185 40.33 -22.61 2.89
C TYR A 185 40.41 -23.73 1.85
N GLY A 186 40.41 -23.40 0.55
CA GLY A 186 40.72 -24.32 -0.54
C GLY A 186 39.56 -24.82 -1.40
N ILE A 187 38.30 -24.50 -1.07
CA ILE A 187 37.15 -24.84 -1.93
C ILE A 187 37.25 -24.09 -3.28
N GLY A 188 36.96 -24.80 -4.37
CA GLY A 188 37.24 -24.34 -5.72
C GLY A 188 38.70 -24.54 -6.15
N ARG A 189 39.47 -25.39 -5.48
CA ARG A 189 40.75 -25.95 -5.96
C ARG A 189 40.66 -27.48 -5.95
N HIS A 190 41.57 -28.14 -6.65
CA HIS A 190 41.65 -29.60 -6.65
C HIS A 190 41.94 -30.16 -5.25
N VAL A 191 41.51 -31.41 -4.99
CA VAL A 191 41.77 -32.09 -3.71
C VAL A 191 43.27 -32.27 -3.40
N SER A 192 44.11 -32.35 -4.43
CA SER A 192 45.57 -32.49 -4.36
C SER A 192 46.29 -31.36 -3.60
N VAL A 193 45.70 -30.15 -3.54
CA VAL A 193 46.30 -28.98 -2.86
C VAL A 193 45.67 -28.67 -1.50
N GLN A 194 44.87 -29.57 -0.94
CA GLN A 194 44.20 -29.36 0.34
C GLN A 194 45.11 -29.70 1.53
N VAL A 195 45.08 -28.84 2.56
CA VAL A 195 45.82 -29.05 3.82
C VAL A 195 44.85 -29.44 4.91
N MET A 196 45.19 -30.47 5.70
CA MET A 196 44.37 -31.06 6.77
C MET A 196 43.73 -30.02 7.69
N GLU A 197 44.49 -29.01 8.13
CA GLU A 197 44.01 -27.91 8.99
C GLU A 197 42.90 -27.06 8.34
N ASN A 198 43.03 -26.76 7.04
CA ASN A 198 42.03 -25.99 6.30
C ASN A 198 40.76 -26.79 6.05
N ALA A 199 40.89 -28.09 5.79
CA ALA A 199 39.75 -28.95 5.54
C ALA A 199 38.82 -29.12 6.78
N VAL A 200 39.36 -29.05 8.01
CA VAL A 200 38.53 -28.93 9.23
C VAL A 200 37.71 -27.64 9.22
N ARG A 201 38.32 -26.50 8.85
CA ARG A 201 37.61 -25.21 8.71
C ARG A 201 36.54 -25.26 7.63
N VAL A 202 36.82 -25.91 6.50
CA VAL A 202 35.85 -26.16 5.42
C VAL A 202 34.65 -26.94 5.94
N LEU A 203 34.85 -28.02 6.71
CA LEU A 203 33.75 -28.79 7.29
C LEU A 203 32.91 -27.95 8.26
N MET A 204 33.53 -27.23 9.19
CA MET A 204 32.82 -26.36 10.16
C MET A 204 32.00 -25.27 9.47
N ILE A 205 32.56 -24.60 8.46
CA ILE A 205 31.87 -23.55 7.70
C ILE A 205 30.76 -24.16 6.84
N SER A 206 30.98 -25.33 6.23
CA SER A 206 29.95 -26.04 5.43
C SER A 206 28.76 -26.47 6.29
N TYR A 207 29.02 -26.98 7.49
CA TYR A 207 27.98 -27.32 8.49
C TYR A 207 27.12 -26.08 8.83
N GLY A 208 27.75 -24.98 9.22
CA GLY A 208 27.03 -23.72 9.52
C GLY A 208 26.28 -23.16 8.31
N THR A 209 26.86 -23.27 7.11
CA THR A 209 26.25 -22.82 5.85
C THR A 209 25.01 -23.63 5.49
N ARG A 210 24.99 -24.94 5.74
CA ARG A 210 23.82 -25.82 5.52
C ARG A 210 22.63 -25.45 6.43
N ILE A 211 22.88 -25.19 7.71
CA ILE A 211 21.85 -24.74 8.66
C ILE A 211 21.33 -23.35 8.26
N LEU A 212 22.23 -22.42 7.97
CA LEU A 212 21.88 -21.06 7.56
C LEU A 212 21.04 -21.07 6.26
N TYR A 213 21.46 -21.83 5.25
CA TYR A 213 20.69 -22.05 4.02
C TYR A 213 19.24 -22.44 4.33
N GLN A 214 19.03 -23.43 5.22
CA GLN A 214 17.70 -23.96 5.53
C GLN A 214 16.82 -22.93 6.26
N CYS A 215 17.40 -22.10 7.14
CA CYS A 215 16.69 -20.96 7.72
C CYS A 215 16.33 -19.90 6.66
N VAL A 216 17.29 -19.54 5.80
CA VAL A 216 17.11 -18.48 4.80
C VAL A 216 16.02 -18.86 3.81
N ILE A 217 16.10 -20.05 3.18
CA ILE A 217 15.11 -20.47 2.18
C ILE A 217 13.68 -20.45 2.76
N ALA A 218 13.49 -20.91 4.00
CA ALA A 218 12.20 -20.90 4.66
C ALA A 218 11.66 -19.48 4.88
N THR A 219 12.49 -18.56 5.39
CA THR A 219 12.09 -17.14 5.53
C THR A 219 11.79 -16.48 4.19
N THR A 220 12.49 -16.86 3.11
CA THR A 220 12.19 -16.42 1.75
C THR A 220 10.81 -16.92 1.28
N LYS A 221 10.46 -18.19 1.50
CA LYS A 221 9.10 -18.69 1.16
C LYS A 221 8.03 -17.96 1.97
N ILE A 222 8.24 -17.74 3.27
CA ILE A 222 7.30 -17.02 4.14
C ILE A 222 7.13 -15.56 3.70
N ALA A 223 8.17 -14.89 3.20
CA ALA A 223 8.08 -13.55 2.61
C ALA A 223 7.17 -13.53 1.35
N ILE A 224 7.25 -14.55 0.49
CA ILE A 224 6.37 -14.66 -0.69
C ILE A 224 4.93 -15.01 -0.28
N LEU A 225 4.74 -15.91 0.69
CA LEU A 225 3.42 -16.33 1.17
C LEU A 225 2.68 -15.21 1.94
N THR A 226 3.39 -14.41 2.74
CA THR A 226 2.79 -13.22 3.38
C THR A 226 2.46 -12.12 2.35
N LEU A 227 3.24 -11.99 1.27
CA LEU A 227 2.87 -11.19 0.10
C LEU A 227 1.63 -11.75 -0.62
N TYR A 228 1.45 -13.07 -0.71
CA TYR A 228 0.22 -13.66 -1.27
C TYR A 228 -1.03 -13.36 -0.42
N LEU A 229 -0.96 -13.43 0.92
CA LEU A 229 -2.06 -13.00 1.82
C LEU A 229 -2.46 -11.52 1.61
N ARG A 230 -1.50 -10.68 1.20
CA ARG A 230 -1.67 -9.25 0.93
C ARG A 230 -2.26 -8.96 -0.46
N ILE A 231 -2.03 -9.84 -1.43
CA ILE A 231 -2.56 -9.73 -2.80
C ILE A 231 -3.95 -10.37 -2.91
N PHE A 232 -4.14 -11.56 -2.33
CA PHE A 232 -5.36 -12.35 -2.41
C PHE A 232 -6.13 -12.25 -1.09
N THR A 233 -7.13 -11.36 -1.05
CA THR A 233 -7.94 -11.08 0.15
C THR A 233 -9.23 -11.90 0.25
N ASP A 234 -9.43 -12.90 -0.62
CA ASP A 234 -10.57 -13.80 -0.54
C ASP A 234 -10.33 -14.94 0.47
N ALA A 235 -11.35 -15.26 1.27
CA ALA A 235 -11.23 -16.21 2.38
C ALA A 235 -10.72 -17.60 1.95
N LYS A 236 -11.12 -18.09 0.76
CA LYS A 236 -10.67 -19.40 0.24
C LYS A 236 -9.17 -19.39 -0.05
N SER A 237 -8.66 -18.36 -0.72
CA SER A 237 -7.24 -18.25 -1.01
C SER A 237 -6.41 -17.96 0.25
N GLN A 238 -6.92 -17.18 1.19
CA GLN A 238 -6.26 -16.97 2.49
C GLN A 238 -6.10 -18.28 3.27
N ILE A 239 -7.14 -19.12 3.35
CA ILE A 239 -7.05 -20.46 3.98
C ILE A 239 -5.97 -21.32 3.31
N ILE A 240 -5.92 -21.35 1.97
CA ILE A 240 -4.91 -22.11 1.22
C ILE A 240 -3.48 -21.59 1.50
N VAL A 241 -3.29 -20.27 1.55
CA VAL A 241 -1.98 -19.67 1.81
C VAL A 241 -1.54 -19.88 3.27
N TYR A 242 -2.45 -19.78 4.25
CA TYR A 242 -2.14 -20.18 5.62
C TYR A 242 -1.79 -21.67 5.72
N GLY A 243 -2.45 -22.54 4.94
CA GLY A 243 -2.04 -23.95 4.79
C GLY A 243 -0.62 -24.11 4.27
N MET A 244 -0.23 -23.35 3.23
CA MET A 244 1.14 -23.36 2.69
C MET A 244 2.17 -22.81 3.69
N ILE A 245 1.85 -21.78 4.48
CA ILE A 245 2.72 -21.27 5.56
C ILE A 245 2.91 -22.34 6.64
N THR A 246 1.82 -22.98 7.07
CA THR A 246 1.87 -24.07 8.05
C THR A 246 2.71 -25.24 7.54
N PHE A 247 2.56 -25.65 6.28
CA PHE A 247 3.42 -26.66 5.65
C PHE A 247 4.89 -26.24 5.63
N ALA A 248 5.19 -24.99 5.25
CA ALA A 248 6.56 -24.47 5.20
C ALA A 248 7.27 -24.55 6.55
N VAL A 249 6.57 -24.19 7.64
CA VAL A 249 7.08 -24.30 9.02
C VAL A 249 7.22 -25.75 9.45
N LEU A 250 6.20 -26.59 9.17
CA LEU A 250 6.17 -27.99 9.61
C LEU A 250 7.23 -28.89 8.96
N TYR A 251 7.68 -28.62 7.72
CA TYR A 251 8.82 -29.36 7.16
C TYR A 251 10.16 -28.74 7.57
N THR A 252 10.24 -27.41 7.68
CA THR A 252 11.50 -26.70 7.98
C THR A 252 12.02 -27.03 9.39
N ILE A 253 11.16 -27.05 10.41
CA ILE A 253 11.61 -27.27 11.79
C ILE A 253 12.24 -28.68 11.98
N PRO A 254 11.62 -29.78 11.55
CA PRO A 254 12.26 -31.11 11.57
C PRO A 254 13.55 -31.16 10.74
N CYS A 255 13.57 -30.58 9.54
CA CYS A 255 14.80 -30.54 8.73
C CYS A 255 15.94 -29.78 9.43
N LEU A 256 15.65 -28.66 10.11
CA LEU A 256 16.63 -27.92 10.93
C LEU A 256 17.12 -28.73 12.13
N LEU A 257 16.22 -29.38 12.87
CA LEU A 257 16.60 -30.21 14.02
C LEU A 257 17.50 -31.38 13.59
N LEU A 258 17.16 -32.05 12.49
CA LEU A 258 18.01 -33.10 11.92
C LEU A 258 19.36 -32.55 11.41
N LEU A 259 19.45 -31.28 10.98
CA LEU A 259 20.73 -30.67 10.55
C LEU A 259 21.60 -30.32 11.77
N ILE A 260 20.99 -29.84 12.85
CA ILE A 260 21.66 -29.46 14.10
C ILE A 260 22.17 -30.69 14.87
N PHE A 261 21.45 -31.81 14.79
CA PHE A 261 21.78 -33.05 15.50
C PHE A 261 22.23 -34.17 14.55
N GLU A 262 22.97 -33.84 13.48
CA GLU A 262 23.34 -34.83 12.46
C GLU A 262 24.32 -35.92 12.93
N CYS A 263 25.10 -35.66 13.99
CA CYS A 263 26.02 -36.62 14.60
C CYS A 263 25.87 -36.62 16.12
N THR A 264 26.09 -37.78 16.75
CA THR A 264 26.09 -37.94 18.21
C THR A 264 27.39 -38.60 18.67
N PRO A 265 28.36 -37.86 19.24
CA PRO A 265 28.32 -36.43 19.58
C PRO A 265 28.47 -35.46 18.39
N LEU A 266 28.02 -34.22 18.60
CA LEU A 266 27.95 -33.17 17.55
C LEU A 266 29.30 -32.88 16.86
N TYR A 267 30.41 -32.90 17.61
CA TYR A 267 31.72 -32.50 17.07
C TYR A 267 32.25 -33.45 15.99
N ASP A 268 31.72 -34.69 15.90
CA ASP A 268 32.09 -35.64 14.84
C ASP A 268 31.74 -35.11 13.44
N SER A 269 30.76 -34.20 13.33
CA SER A 269 30.35 -33.59 12.05
C SER A 269 31.45 -32.76 11.36
N TRP A 270 32.52 -32.41 12.07
CA TRP A 270 33.72 -31.75 11.53
C TRP A 270 35.05 -32.41 11.94
N ASP A 271 35.02 -33.64 12.48
CA ASP A 271 36.22 -34.43 12.75
C ASP A 271 36.57 -35.32 11.53
N PRO A 272 37.67 -35.03 10.81
CA PRO A 272 37.99 -35.76 9.57
C PRO A 272 38.47 -37.19 9.80
N LEU A 273 38.74 -37.60 11.04
CA LEU A 273 39.31 -38.91 11.39
C LEU A 273 38.28 -39.89 11.97
N LYS A 274 37.03 -39.48 12.23
CA LYS A 274 36.00 -40.33 12.87
C LYS A 274 34.79 -40.70 12.00
N PHE A 275 34.68 -40.16 10.79
CA PHE A 275 33.62 -40.57 9.86
C PHE A 275 33.75 -42.08 9.52
N PRO A 276 32.64 -42.86 9.45
CA PRO A 276 31.24 -42.45 9.44
C PRO A 276 30.36 -43.14 10.52
N GLN A 277 30.91 -43.58 11.66
CA GLN A 277 30.23 -44.50 12.60
C GLN A 277 29.05 -43.86 13.39
N THR A 278 29.06 -42.54 13.62
CA THR A 278 28.21 -41.85 14.61
C THR A 278 27.23 -40.81 14.02
N CYS A 279 27.12 -40.74 12.69
CA CYS A 279 26.38 -39.69 11.96
C CYS A 279 25.24 -40.23 11.09
N MET A 280 24.19 -39.42 10.92
CA MET A 280 23.07 -39.71 10.04
C MET A 280 23.44 -39.63 8.54
N ASN A 281 22.61 -40.26 7.70
CA ASN A 281 22.80 -40.24 6.26
C ASN A 281 22.39 -38.87 5.66
N LEU A 282 23.37 -37.98 5.53
CA LEU A 282 23.22 -36.64 4.98
C LEU A 282 22.54 -36.60 3.61
N ASN A 283 22.83 -37.57 2.73
CA ASN A 283 22.23 -37.61 1.39
C ASN A 283 20.71 -37.77 1.48
N ILE A 284 20.20 -38.72 2.29
CA ILE A 284 18.76 -38.90 2.51
C ILE A 284 18.13 -37.61 3.02
N GLN A 285 18.77 -36.96 3.99
CA GLN A 285 18.28 -35.73 4.60
C GLN A 285 18.15 -34.56 3.61
N VAL A 286 19.17 -34.32 2.77
CA VAL A 286 19.10 -33.22 1.79
C VAL A 286 18.16 -33.56 0.63
N TYR A 287 18.07 -34.82 0.21
CA TYR A 287 17.04 -35.25 -0.76
C TYR A 287 15.62 -35.00 -0.24
N MET A 288 15.34 -35.32 1.03
CA MET A 288 14.02 -35.04 1.65
C MET A 288 13.74 -33.54 1.76
N SER A 289 14.71 -32.73 2.21
CA SER A 289 14.54 -31.26 2.30
C SER A 289 14.31 -30.63 0.91
N ALA A 290 15.10 -31.03 -0.10
CA ALA A 290 14.92 -30.58 -1.47
C ALA A 290 13.55 -30.98 -2.05
N GLY A 291 13.08 -32.20 -1.77
CA GLY A 291 11.76 -32.68 -2.16
C GLY A 291 10.62 -31.83 -1.58
N PHE A 292 10.65 -31.53 -0.28
CA PHE A 292 9.65 -30.67 0.36
C PHE A 292 9.72 -29.20 -0.10
N ASN A 293 10.93 -28.68 -0.36
CA ASN A 293 11.11 -27.33 -0.90
C ASN A 293 10.54 -27.20 -2.32
N ILE A 294 10.84 -28.16 -3.21
CA ILE A 294 10.28 -28.23 -4.58
C ILE A 294 8.75 -28.40 -4.55
N LEU A 295 8.22 -29.23 -3.63
CA LEU A 295 6.78 -29.39 -3.47
C LEU A 295 6.10 -28.07 -3.07
N LEU A 296 6.68 -27.32 -2.14
CA LEU A 296 6.16 -26.00 -1.76
C LEU A 296 6.22 -25.00 -2.94
N ASP A 297 7.30 -25.00 -3.71
CA ASP A 297 7.41 -24.14 -4.90
C ASP A 297 6.35 -24.49 -5.96
N ILE A 298 6.11 -25.79 -6.20
CA ILE A 298 5.04 -26.25 -7.11
C ILE A 298 3.66 -25.82 -6.58
N LEU A 299 3.40 -25.95 -5.28
CA LEU A 299 2.14 -25.49 -4.67
C LEU A 299 1.96 -23.97 -4.78
N MET A 300 3.02 -23.19 -4.60
CA MET A 300 3.01 -21.73 -4.74
C MET A 300 2.75 -21.29 -6.19
N VAL A 301 3.32 -21.99 -7.17
CA VAL A 301 3.06 -21.78 -8.61
C VAL A 301 1.62 -22.20 -8.96
N ALA A 302 1.18 -23.39 -8.55
CA ALA A 302 -0.17 -23.90 -8.79
C ALA A 302 -1.27 -23.08 -8.10
N PHE A 303 -0.94 -22.38 -7.00
CA PHE A 303 -1.83 -21.41 -6.38
C PHE A 303 -1.94 -20.11 -7.20
N ALA A 304 -0.81 -19.55 -7.65
CA ALA A 304 -0.75 -18.24 -8.28
C ALA A 304 -1.15 -18.24 -9.77
N VAL A 305 -0.63 -19.18 -10.57
CA VAL A 305 -0.85 -19.23 -12.02
C VAL A 305 -2.34 -19.23 -12.40
N PRO A 306 -3.22 -20.10 -11.83
CA PRO A 306 -4.62 -20.17 -12.25
C PRO A 306 -5.46 -18.98 -11.76
N ARG A 307 -4.97 -18.21 -10.77
CA ARG A 307 -5.59 -16.96 -10.32
C ARG A 307 -5.19 -15.77 -11.19
N VAL A 308 -3.98 -15.79 -11.75
CA VAL A 308 -3.45 -14.73 -12.62
C VAL A 308 -3.96 -14.85 -14.06
N LEU A 309 -3.87 -16.04 -14.68
CA LEU A 309 -4.15 -16.21 -16.11
C LEU A 309 -5.55 -15.77 -16.59
N PRO A 310 -6.67 -15.96 -15.85
CA PRO A 310 -8.00 -15.54 -16.31
C PRO A 310 -8.26 -14.04 -16.19
N LEU A 311 -7.37 -13.25 -15.56
CA LEU A 311 -7.55 -11.81 -15.43
C LEU A 311 -7.41 -11.11 -16.80
N LYS A 312 -8.52 -10.52 -17.27
CA LYS A 312 -8.62 -9.71 -18.49
C LYS A 312 -7.97 -8.33 -18.30
N LEU A 313 -6.65 -8.30 -18.21
CA LEU A 313 -5.86 -7.07 -18.04
C LEU A 313 -5.29 -6.54 -19.37
N PRO A 314 -5.10 -5.21 -19.51
CA PRO A 314 -4.47 -4.61 -20.70
C PRO A 314 -2.98 -4.99 -20.80
N GLY A 315 -2.44 -4.98 -22.03
CA GLY A 315 -1.15 -5.57 -22.42
C GLY A 315 -0.02 -5.45 -21.39
N LEU A 316 0.47 -4.24 -21.10
CA LEU A 316 1.57 -4.04 -20.15
C LEU A 316 1.25 -4.48 -18.70
N GLN A 317 -0.01 -4.39 -18.27
CA GLN A 317 -0.41 -4.85 -16.94
C GLN A 317 -0.48 -6.38 -16.88
N LYS A 318 -0.98 -7.01 -17.95
CA LYS A 318 -0.98 -8.46 -18.10
C LYS A 318 0.46 -8.99 -18.22
N ALA A 319 1.34 -8.32 -18.97
CA ALA A 319 2.76 -8.64 -19.04
C ALA A 319 3.45 -8.52 -17.67
N GLY A 320 3.15 -7.47 -16.89
CA GLY A 320 3.67 -7.33 -15.53
C GLY A 320 3.19 -8.44 -14.58
N LEU A 321 1.92 -8.86 -14.68
CA LEU A 321 1.37 -9.93 -13.83
C LEU A 321 1.81 -11.34 -14.28
N ILE A 322 1.96 -11.56 -15.60
CA ILE A 322 2.60 -12.73 -16.18
C ILE A 322 4.06 -12.80 -15.72
N ALA A 323 4.82 -11.69 -15.75
CA ALA A 323 6.20 -11.66 -15.26
C ALA A 323 6.26 -12.09 -13.78
N ILE A 324 5.45 -11.50 -12.89
CA ILE A 324 5.35 -11.89 -11.47
C ILE A 324 5.03 -13.38 -11.31
N THR A 325 4.25 -13.95 -12.22
CA THR A 325 3.90 -15.38 -12.22
C THR A 325 5.05 -16.26 -12.72
N SER A 326 5.67 -15.91 -13.84
CA SER A 326 6.84 -16.59 -14.41
C SER A 326 8.05 -16.57 -13.47
N LEU A 327 8.21 -15.52 -12.65
CA LEU A 327 9.23 -15.46 -11.61
C LEU A 327 9.07 -16.60 -10.59
N SER A 328 7.84 -16.97 -10.23
CA SER A 328 7.58 -18.12 -9.33
C SER A 328 8.05 -19.43 -9.96
N SER A 329 7.95 -19.57 -11.28
CA SER A 329 8.48 -20.74 -12.03
C SER A 329 10.01 -20.81 -12.00
N LEU A 330 10.72 -19.67 -11.97
CA LEU A 330 12.19 -19.65 -11.85
C LEU A 330 12.67 -20.25 -10.52
N VAL A 331 11.89 -20.06 -9.44
CA VAL A 331 12.20 -20.67 -8.13
C VAL A 331 12.15 -22.20 -8.25
N VAL A 332 11.07 -22.78 -8.80
CA VAL A 332 10.98 -24.23 -9.08
C VAL A 332 12.17 -24.73 -9.89
N ILE A 333 12.52 -24.03 -10.98
CA ILE A 333 13.63 -24.43 -11.86
C ILE A 333 14.96 -24.43 -11.09
N SER A 334 15.27 -23.39 -10.31
CA SER A 334 16.49 -23.33 -9.51
C SER A 334 16.56 -24.43 -8.44
N SER A 335 15.43 -24.72 -7.77
CA SER A 335 15.32 -25.82 -6.79
C SER A 335 15.58 -27.19 -7.45
N VAL A 336 15.02 -27.43 -8.64
CA VAL A 336 15.21 -28.68 -9.40
C VAL A 336 16.64 -28.82 -9.94
N VAL A 337 17.25 -27.76 -10.48
CA VAL A 337 18.64 -27.83 -10.96
C VAL A 337 19.59 -28.06 -9.79
N ARG A 338 19.37 -27.44 -8.63
CA ARG A 338 20.15 -27.72 -7.41
C ARG A 338 20.06 -29.19 -6.97
N LEU A 339 18.86 -29.78 -7.03
CA LEU A 339 18.64 -31.21 -6.77
C LEU A 339 19.43 -32.12 -7.74
N ILE A 340 19.53 -31.74 -9.02
CA ILE A 340 20.36 -32.45 -10.00
C ILE A 340 21.85 -32.29 -9.64
N ARG A 341 22.30 -31.09 -9.26
CA ARG A 341 23.73 -30.84 -8.95
C ARG A 341 24.21 -31.51 -7.67
N ILE A 342 23.41 -31.57 -6.60
CA ILE A 342 23.77 -32.38 -5.42
C ILE A 342 23.82 -33.87 -5.75
N SER A 343 22.95 -34.36 -6.64
CA SER A 343 23.00 -35.74 -7.11
C SER A 343 24.28 -36.06 -7.90
N ALA A 344 24.82 -35.08 -8.64
CA ALA A 344 26.11 -35.22 -9.32
C ALA A 344 27.31 -35.24 -8.36
N LEU A 345 27.27 -34.47 -7.25
CA LEU A 345 28.34 -34.45 -6.24
C LEU A 345 28.55 -35.83 -5.59
N ARG A 346 27.50 -36.62 -5.39
CA ARG A 346 27.57 -38.02 -4.90
C ARG A 346 28.59 -38.87 -5.67
N THR A 347 28.77 -38.59 -6.96
CA THR A 347 29.64 -39.31 -7.90
C THR A 347 30.93 -38.56 -8.28
N SER A 348 31.19 -37.37 -7.72
CA SER A 348 32.45 -36.66 -7.97
C SER A 348 33.63 -37.39 -7.32
N LYS A 349 34.80 -37.29 -7.97
CA LYS A 349 36.10 -37.74 -7.46
C LYS A 349 36.93 -36.59 -6.87
N ASP A 350 36.50 -35.35 -7.06
CA ASP A 350 37.19 -34.13 -6.61
C ASP A 350 36.15 -33.13 -6.06
N LEU A 351 35.66 -33.43 -4.86
CA LEU A 351 34.59 -32.67 -4.22
C LEU A 351 34.96 -31.18 -3.96
N PRO A 352 36.18 -30.83 -3.49
CA PRO A 352 36.58 -29.43 -3.32
C PRO A 352 36.50 -28.64 -4.64
N TRP A 353 36.79 -29.29 -5.76
CA TRP A 353 36.71 -28.70 -7.10
C TRP A 353 35.26 -28.58 -7.61
N ASP A 354 34.42 -29.61 -7.47
CA ASP A 354 33.06 -29.64 -8.04
C ASP A 354 31.97 -28.98 -7.17
N SER A 355 32.20 -28.80 -5.87
CA SER A 355 31.26 -28.14 -4.94
C SER A 355 30.86 -26.70 -5.32
N TYR A 356 31.60 -26.03 -6.22
CA TYR A 356 31.29 -24.69 -6.73
C TYR A 356 29.88 -24.58 -7.35
N ASP A 357 29.41 -25.62 -8.02
CA ASP A 357 28.12 -25.63 -8.71
C ASP A 357 26.96 -25.69 -7.69
N PHE A 358 27.09 -26.57 -6.69
CA PHE A 358 26.11 -26.68 -5.60
C PHE A 358 25.97 -25.40 -4.75
N THR A 359 27.08 -24.76 -4.39
CA THR A 359 27.03 -23.48 -3.64
C THR A 359 26.39 -22.38 -4.48
N THR A 360 26.74 -22.29 -5.77
CA THR A 360 26.15 -21.36 -6.74
C THR A 360 24.64 -21.55 -6.86
N TRP A 361 24.14 -22.78 -7.07
CA TRP A 361 22.69 -23.02 -7.17
C TRP A 361 21.94 -22.77 -5.85
N SER A 362 22.59 -23.01 -4.70
CA SER A 362 22.03 -22.67 -3.39
C SER A 362 21.89 -21.15 -3.19
N ALA A 363 22.85 -20.36 -3.69
CA ALA A 363 22.76 -18.90 -3.68
C ALA A 363 21.72 -18.37 -4.69
N ILE A 364 21.61 -18.97 -5.87
CA ILE A 364 20.61 -18.60 -6.89
C ILE A 364 19.19 -18.87 -6.37
N GLU A 365 18.90 -20.06 -5.86
CA GLU A 365 17.57 -20.47 -5.36
C GLU A 365 17.02 -19.51 -4.28
N VAL A 366 17.88 -19.13 -3.32
CA VAL A 366 17.57 -18.13 -2.28
C VAL A 366 17.30 -16.75 -2.87
N ASN A 367 18.20 -16.25 -3.72
CA ASN A 367 18.14 -14.86 -4.18
C ASN A 367 17.10 -14.64 -5.29
N VAL A 368 16.80 -15.64 -6.11
CA VAL A 368 15.65 -15.64 -7.03
C VAL A 368 14.34 -15.61 -6.22
N GLY A 369 14.23 -16.37 -5.12
CA GLY A 369 13.09 -16.25 -4.21
C GLY A 369 12.95 -14.85 -3.57
N LEU A 370 14.06 -14.25 -3.15
CA LEU A 370 14.08 -12.89 -2.57
C LEU A 370 13.71 -11.81 -3.62
N PHE A 371 14.14 -12.00 -4.87
CA PHE A 371 13.70 -11.22 -6.03
C PHE A 371 12.19 -11.35 -6.26
N CYS A 372 11.62 -12.56 -6.18
CA CYS A 372 10.17 -12.79 -6.31
C CYS A 372 9.38 -12.05 -5.21
N ALA A 373 9.85 -12.06 -3.96
CA ALA A 373 9.21 -11.38 -2.83
C ALA A 373 9.28 -9.83 -2.93
N THR A 374 10.19 -9.29 -3.74
CA THR A 374 10.47 -7.84 -3.82
C THR A 374 9.93 -7.20 -5.10
N ALA A 375 10.05 -7.85 -6.26
CA ALA A 375 9.68 -7.32 -7.57
C ALA A 375 8.28 -6.65 -7.63
N PRO A 376 7.18 -7.23 -7.08
CA PRO A 376 5.86 -6.61 -7.15
C PRO A 376 5.74 -5.26 -6.43
N ALA A 377 6.62 -4.98 -5.46
CA ALA A 377 6.57 -3.75 -4.66
C ALA A 377 7.33 -2.57 -5.29
N ILE A 378 8.22 -2.81 -6.26
CA ILE A 378 9.22 -1.85 -6.78
C ILE A 378 8.67 -0.89 -7.85
N ARG A 379 7.46 -1.15 -8.37
CA ARG A 379 6.80 -0.33 -9.42
C ARG A 379 6.85 1.20 -9.18
N PRO A 380 6.74 1.75 -7.95
CA PRO A 380 6.88 3.19 -7.70
C PRO A 380 8.34 3.68 -7.74
N ALA A 381 9.32 2.88 -7.32
CA ALA A 381 10.74 3.24 -7.43
C ALA A 381 11.20 3.30 -8.89
N ILE A 382 10.72 2.39 -9.76
CA ILE A 382 11.00 2.44 -11.21
C ILE A 382 10.46 3.74 -11.83
N ARG A 383 9.31 4.23 -11.38
CA ARG A 383 8.78 5.55 -11.78
C ARG A 383 9.71 6.66 -11.33
N ALA A 384 9.97 6.78 -10.03
CA ALA A 384 10.86 7.80 -9.47
C ALA A 384 12.26 7.80 -10.10
N MET A 385 12.77 6.64 -10.53
CA MET A 385 14.07 6.52 -11.21
C MET A 385 14.04 6.92 -12.70
N LYS A 386 13.01 6.53 -13.46
CA LYS A 386 12.79 7.08 -14.82
C LYS A 386 12.61 8.59 -14.78
N ASP A 387 11.89 9.06 -13.76
CA ASP A 387 11.58 10.46 -13.53
C ASP A 387 12.86 11.24 -13.21
N ALA A 388 13.75 10.72 -12.34
CA ALA A 388 15.06 11.32 -12.09
C ALA A 388 16.00 11.30 -13.33
N LEU A 389 15.96 10.24 -14.15
CA LEU A 389 16.85 10.11 -15.32
C LEU A 389 16.49 11.08 -16.46
N ARG A 390 15.21 11.40 -16.65
CA ARG A 390 14.70 12.32 -17.69
C ARG A 390 15.11 13.80 -17.49
N LEU A 391 15.96 14.10 -16.50
CA LEU A 391 16.26 15.45 -16.02
C LEU A 391 17.74 15.83 -16.10
N ASN A 392 18.63 14.84 -15.95
CA ASN A 392 20.07 15.04 -16.11
C ASN A 392 20.49 15.20 -17.59
N SER A 393 19.54 15.16 -18.52
CA SER A 393 19.72 15.30 -19.98
C SER A 393 19.36 16.69 -20.53
N LEU A 394 19.12 17.69 -19.67
CA LEU A 394 18.82 19.07 -20.07
C LEU A 394 20.01 20.00 -19.78
N PRO A 395 20.44 20.87 -20.74
CA PRO A 395 21.49 21.86 -20.49
C PRO A 395 21.12 22.85 -19.38
N THR A 396 22.07 23.17 -18.51
CA THR A 396 21.83 23.99 -17.32
C THR A 396 21.76 25.49 -17.61
N THR A 397 20.60 26.10 -17.36
CA THR A 397 20.48 27.55 -17.14
C THR A 397 19.59 27.87 -15.93
N SER A 398 20.17 28.64 -14.99
CA SER A 398 19.53 29.43 -13.93
C SER A 398 18.25 28.89 -13.25
N HIS A 399 18.43 28.30 -12.06
CA HIS A 399 17.46 28.19 -10.95
C HIS A 399 16.02 28.73 -11.18
N ASN A 400 15.06 27.84 -11.44
CA ASN A 400 13.84 27.75 -10.63
C ASN A 400 13.01 26.47 -10.89
N ALA A 401 12.89 25.64 -9.83
CA ALA A 401 11.83 24.67 -9.54
C ALA A 401 11.63 23.42 -10.44
N ILE A 402 10.89 22.45 -9.85
CA ILE A 402 10.27 21.24 -10.40
C ILE A 402 11.22 20.11 -10.86
N PHE A 403 10.94 18.90 -10.36
CA PHE A 403 11.34 17.56 -10.86
C PHE A 403 10.23 16.56 -10.41
N PRO A 404 9.94 15.43 -11.12
CA PRO A 404 8.85 15.44 -12.12
C PRO A 404 7.90 14.22 -12.02
N THR A 405 7.13 13.96 -13.09
CA THR A 405 6.21 12.82 -13.27
C THR A 405 6.46 12.04 -14.56
N SER A 406 6.51 10.70 -14.50
CA SER A 406 6.20 9.82 -15.64
C SER A 406 5.88 8.36 -15.26
N MET A 407 4.93 7.78 -15.99
CA MET A 407 5.12 6.49 -16.69
C MET A 407 3.89 6.18 -17.52
N ALA A 408 3.93 6.71 -18.74
CA ALA A 408 3.28 6.18 -19.93
C ALA A 408 4.38 6.08 -21.01
N GLU A 409 4.32 5.00 -21.80
CA GLU A 409 5.18 4.59 -22.92
C GLU A 409 4.40 3.39 -23.49
N GLU A 410 3.63 3.51 -24.56
CA GLU A 410 3.93 3.81 -25.99
C GLU A 410 4.25 2.55 -26.82
N LEU A 411 3.93 2.65 -28.11
CA LEU A 411 3.85 1.56 -29.07
C LEU A 411 4.14 2.17 -30.45
N GLU A 412 5.21 1.74 -31.10
CA GLU A 412 5.76 2.41 -32.28
C GLU A 412 5.10 1.97 -33.61
N LEU A 413 5.22 2.84 -34.63
CA LEU A 413 5.02 2.53 -36.05
C LEU A 413 6.18 3.13 -36.86
N GLU A 414 6.58 2.46 -37.93
CA GLU A 414 7.84 2.71 -38.62
C GLU A 414 7.80 3.85 -39.65
N GLY A 415 8.96 4.47 -39.87
CA GLY A 415 9.48 4.80 -41.20
C GLY A 415 8.82 5.92 -42.01
N GLY A 416 9.47 7.09 -42.07
CA GLY A 416 9.13 8.13 -43.07
C GLY A 416 10.03 9.37 -43.02
N GLU A 417 11.04 9.44 -43.89
CA GLU A 417 11.82 10.66 -44.11
C GLU A 417 11.05 11.66 -45.00
N VAL A 418 10.95 12.93 -44.59
CA VAL A 418 10.87 14.08 -45.52
C VAL A 418 11.70 15.24 -44.93
N SER A 419 12.30 16.04 -45.81
CA SER A 419 13.32 17.04 -45.50
C SER A 419 12.80 18.35 -44.88
N ARG A 420 13.74 19.09 -44.26
CA ARG A 420 13.55 20.49 -43.84
C ARG A 420 13.30 21.39 -45.04
N SER A 421 12.27 22.23 -44.98
CA SER A 421 12.38 23.61 -45.47
C SER A 421 11.35 24.52 -44.81
N SER A 422 11.72 25.80 -44.65
CA SER A 422 10.78 26.90 -44.39
C SER A 422 11.07 28.00 -45.39
N PRO A 423 10.03 28.59 -45.97
CA PRO A 423 10.09 29.98 -46.41
C PRO A 423 8.96 30.83 -45.79
N ALA A 424 9.14 32.15 -45.89
CA ALA A 424 8.32 33.16 -45.23
C ALA A 424 6.91 33.33 -45.84
N LEU A 425 6.02 33.99 -45.08
CA LEU A 425 4.81 34.61 -45.62
C LEU A 425 5.16 35.69 -46.66
N PRO A 426 4.24 35.93 -47.61
CA PRO A 426 3.79 37.30 -47.84
C PRO A 426 2.28 37.47 -47.67
N THR A 427 1.84 38.72 -47.48
CA THR A 427 0.46 39.12 -47.19
C THR A 427 -0.34 39.49 -48.44
N LYS A 428 -1.65 39.15 -48.49
CA LYS A 428 -2.75 40.14 -48.48
C LYS A 428 -4.18 39.54 -48.53
N ILE A 429 -4.95 39.86 -47.49
CA ILE A 429 -6.34 40.35 -47.48
C ILE A 429 -7.27 39.93 -48.64
N VAL A 430 -8.16 38.96 -48.36
CA VAL A 430 -9.66 39.09 -48.29
C VAL A 430 -10.13 37.95 -47.34
N GLY A 431 -11.17 38.07 -46.50
CA GLY A 431 -11.98 39.24 -46.11
C GLY A 431 -13.43 38.86 -45.74
N GLY A 432 -13.74 38.74 -44.45
CA GLY A 432 -15.08 38.37 -43.93
C GLY A 432 -15.10 38.29 -42.40
N ALA A 433 -16.24 38.62 -41.77
CA ALA A 433 -16.30 38.91 -40.32
C ALA A 433 -16.26 37.67 -39.39
N GLY A 434 -15.50 37.76 -38.30
CA GLY A 434 -15.52 36.78 -37.19
C GLY A 434 -14.67 37.22 -36.00
N LYS A 435 -15.28 37.81 -34.97
CA LYS A 435 -14.57 38.32 -33.76
C LYS A 435 -14.19 37.17 -32.81
N TYR A 436 -13.10 36.46 -33.10
CA TYR A 436 -12.45 35.60 -32.12
C TYR A 436 -11.70 36.44 -31.07
N VAL A 437 -12.23 36.48 -29.84
CA VAL A 437 -11.55 37.09 -28.70
C VAL A 437 -10.41 36.18 -28.28
N ARG A 438 -9.15 36.63 -28.48
CA ARG A 438 -7.98 36.00 -27.86
C ARG A 438 -8.04 36.22 -26.34
N TYR A 439 -8.50 35.20 -25.61
CA TYR A 439 -8.21 35.13 -24.18
C TYR A 439 -6.71 34.87 -23.99
N SER A 440 -6.05 35.76 -23.25
CA SER A 440 -4.67 35.53 -22.80
C SER A 440 -4.64 34.37 -21.81
N LYS A 441 -3.53 33.61 -21.79
CA LYS A 441 -3.25 32.68 -20.70
C LYS A 441 -3.11 33.48 -19.40
N ALA A 442 -4.17 33.53 -18.60
CA ALA A 442 -4.03 33.78 -17.18
C ALA A 442 -3.12 32.70 -16.61
N ARG A 443 -2.07 33.08 -15.90
CA ARG A 443 -1.30 32.14 -15.10
C ARG A 443 -2.16 31.77 -13.90
N HIS A 444 -2.07 30.53 -13.42
CA HIS A 444 -2.57 30.17 -12.09
C HIS A 444 -1.63 30.71 -11.00
N ASP A 445 -1.38 32.01 -11.02
CA ASP A 445 -0.73 32.74 -9.94
C ASP A 445 -1.75 32.82 -8.80
N PHE A 446 -1.62 31.93 -7.80
CA PHE A 446 -2.48 31.94 -6.61
C PHE A 446 -2.42 33.32 -5.95
N PRO A 447 -3.54 34.07 -5.85
CA PRO A 447 -3.54 35.38 -5.22
C PRO A 447 -3.51 35.21 -3.70
N GLN A 448 -2.31 35.00 -3.12
CA GLN A 448 -2.06 35.14 -1.69
C GLN A 448 -2.13 36.62 -1.27
N LYS A 449 -3.29 37.24 -1.44
CA LYS A 449 -3.68 38.40 -0.62
C LYS A 449 -4.23 37.85 0.68
N SER A 450 -3.43 37.96 1.74
CA SER A 450 -3.86 37.60 3.10
C SER A 450 -4.81 38.66 3.66
N SER A 451 -6.07 38.68 3.20
CA SER A 451 -7.15 39.00 4.11
C SER A 451 -7.11 37.96 5.24
N LYS A 452 -7.22 38.40 6.49
CA LYS A 452 -7.26 37.48 7.64
C LYS A 452 -8.64 36.85 7.66
N MET A 453 -8.79 35.75 6.93
CA MET A 453 -10.06 35.02 6.76
C MET A 453 -10.65 34.70 8.15
N SER A 454 -11.91 35.08 8.38
CA SER A 454 -12.59 34.90 9.67
C SER A 454 -12.58 33.43 10.08
N THR A 455 -12.25 33.13 11.34
CA THR A 455 -12.29 31.77 11.87
C THR A 455 -13.72 31.34 12.22
N LEU A 456 -13.87 30.12 12.76
CA LEU A 456 -15.13 29.69 13.35
C LEU A 456 -15.44 30.45 14.65
N HIS A 457 -14.43 30.72 15.50
CA HIS A 457 -14.60 31.53 16.72
C HIS A 457 -15.05 32.97 16.41
N ASP A 458 -14.53 33.59 15.34
CA ASP A 458 -14.98 34.92 14.90
C ASP A 458 -16.46 34.93 14.45
N ALA A 459 -16.99 33.76 14.08
CA ALA A 459 -18.29 33.61 13.42
C ALA A 459 -19.37 32.94 14.29
N ILE A 460 -18.99 32.20 15.33
CA ILE A 460 -19.86 31.47 16.25
C ILE A 460 -19.32 31.69 17.68
N PRO A 461 -20.13 32.19 18.64
CA PRO A 461 -19.69 32.29 20.03
C PRO A 461 -19.27 30.94 20.60
N ASN A 462 -18.32 30.96 21.54
CA ASN A 462 -18.02 29.77 22.32
C ASN A 462 -19.22 29.37 23.20
N THR A 463 -19.25 28.12 23.63
CA THR A 463 -20.30 27.62 24.51
C THR A 463 -20.15 28.13 25.95
N GLY A 464 -21.26 28.35 26.65
CA GLY A 464 -21.27 28.85 28.04
C GLY A 464 -20.97 27.75 29.07
N ILE A 465 -21.40 26.52 28.79
CA ILE A 465 -21.02 25.31 29.50
C ILE A 465 -20.57 24.23 28.52
N SER A 466 -19.50 23.50 28.85
CA SER A 466 -19.11 22.37 28.00
C SER A 466 -20.16 21.26 28.05
N LEU A 467 -20.41 20.65 26.90
CA LEU A 467 -21.31 19.51 26.74
C LEU A 467 -20.49 18.30 26.28
N ASN A 468 -20.86 17.11 26.76
CA ASN A 468 -20.33 15.84 26.26
C ASN A 468 -21.15 15.44 25.04
N ILE A 469 -20.58 15.49 23.83
CA ILE A 469 -21.32 15.22 22.60
C ILE A 469 -20.90 13.88 22.01
N LEU A 470 -21.88 13.00 21.80
CA LEU A 470 -21.68 11.65 21.26
C LEU A 470 -22.12 11.61 19.80
N ILE A 471 -21.19 11.47 18.87
CA ILE A 471 -21.45 11.41 17.42
C ILE A 471 -21.30 9.98 16.94
N ILE A 472 -22.27 9.48 16.17
CA ILE A 472 -22.22 8.13 15.59
C ILE A 472 -22.02 8.26 14.07
N GLY A 473 -20.92 7.70 13.59
CA GLY A 473 -20.48 7.77 12.19
C GLY A 473 -19.40 8.84 11.95
N ALA A 474 -18.21 8.43 11.51
CA ALA A 474 -17.13 9.34 11.07
C ALA A 474 -17.20 9.57 9.55
N GLY A 475 -18.38 9.90 9.04
CA GLY A 475 -18.56 10.42 7.67
C GLY A 475 -18.24 11.91 7.58
N LEU A 476 -18.40 12.51 6.39
CA LEU A 476 -18.12 13.95 6.19
C LEU A 476 -18.92 14.84 7.15
N ALA A 477 -20.21 14.55 7.35
CA ALA A 477 -21.06 15.29 8.30
C ALA A 477 -20.59 15.11 9.75
N GLY A 478 -20.38 13.86 10.20
CA GLY A 478 -19.96 13.56 11.58
C GLY A 478 -18.57 14.09 11.93
N LEU A 479 -17.61 14.02 11.01
CA LEU A 479 -16.28 14.63 11.19
C LEU A 479 -16.36 16.16 11.21
N SER A 480 -17.14 16.77 10.30
CA SER A 480 -17.31 18.23 10.29
C SER A 480 -17.97 18.72 11.59
N ALA A 481 -19.02 18.03 12.05
CA ALA A 481 -19.70 18.35 13.30
C ALA A 481 -18.78 18.17 14.52
N ALA A 482 -17.93 17.13 14.50
CA ALA A 482 -16.97 16.91 15.57
C ALA A 482 -15.94 18.05 15.67
N ILE A 483 -15.48 18.58 14.54
CA ILE A 483 -14.55 19.71 14.50
C ILE A 483 -15.25 21.01 14.92
N THR A 484 -16.40 21.35 14.34
CA THR A 484 -17.08 22.62 14.64
C THR A 484 -17.51 22.70 16.11
N LEU A 485 -17.98 21.59 16.70
CA LEU A 485 -18.36 21.53 18.11
C LEU A 485 -17.15 21.47 19.07
N SER A 486 -16.04 20.86 18.66
CA SER A 486 -14.76 20.98 19.37
C SER A 486 -14.27 22.43 19.40
N GLN A 487 -14.32 23.12 18.27
CA GLN A 487 -13.91 24.52 18.12
C GLN A 487 -14.83 25.47 18.91
N THR A 488 -16.14 25.23 19.00
CA THR A 488 -17.01 26.01 19.94
C THR A 488 -16.90 25.60 21.42
N GLY A 489 -16.03 24.63 21.76
CA GLY A 489 -15.60 24.32 23.13
C GLY A 489 -16.21 23.07 23.78
N HIS A 490 -16.96 22.25 23.05
CA HIS A 490 -17.59 21.03 23.57
C HIS A 490 -16.63 19.82 23.61
N ASP A 491 -16.90 18.86 24.50
CA ASP A 491 -16.13 17.62 24.64
C ASP A 491 -16.72 16.53 23.72
N VAL A 492 -16.08 16.25 22.58
CA VAL A 492 -16.66 15.39 21.53
C VAL A 492 -16.06 13.98 21.51
N THR A 493 -16.94 12.96 21.51
CA THR A 493 -16.60 11.56 21.20
C THR A 493 -17.28 11.12 19.92
N VAL A 494 -16.52 10.55 18.98
CA VAL A 494 -17.03 10.02 17.70
C VAL A 494 -16.89 8.50 17.67
N LEU A 495 -17.97 7.78 17.40
CA LEU A 495 -18.00 6.32 17.25
C LEU A 495 -18.03 5.93 15.77
N GLU A 496 -17.07 5.14 15.29
CA GLU A 496 -17.02 4.65 13.92
C GLU A 496 -16.80 3.14 13.89
N GLN A 497 -17.65 2.40 13.17
CA GLN A 497 -17.59 0.94 13.07
C GLN A 497 -16.38 0.41 12.27
N SER A 498 -15.71 1.27 11.50
CA SER A 498 -14.69 0.88 10.51
C SER A 498 -13.27 1.30 10.93
N GLU A 499 -12.34 0.34 11.02
CA GLU A 499 -10.91 0.63 11.24
C GLU A 499 -10.30 1.44 10.08
N SER A 500 -10.57 0.99 8.85
CA SER A 500 -10.21 1.69 7.62
C SER A 500 -11.36 1.65 6.63
N LYS A 501 -12.14 2.75 6.57
CA LYS A 501 -12.97 3.01 5.39
C LYS A 501 -12.03 3.18 4.19
N LYS A 502 -12.01 2.18 3.31
CA LYS A 502 -11.71 2.40 1.89
C LYS A 502 -12.87 3.22 1.31
N GLU A 503 -12.86 4.51 1.63
CA GLU A 503 -13.87 5.45 1.13
C GLU A 503 -13.97 5.31 -0.39
N ALA A 504 -15.19 5.18 -0.90
CA ALA A 504 -15.42 5.00 -2.32
C ALA A 504 -14.77 6.15 -3.10
N GLY A 505 -13.89 5.79 -4.02
CA GLY A 505 -13.09 6.73 -4.79
C GLY A 505 -13.91 7.37 -5.89
N TYR A 506 -14.47 8.54 -5.60
CA TYR A 506 -15.09 9.45 -6.56
C TYR A 506 -14.88 10.90 -6.12
N MET A 507 -15.17 11.84 -7.01
CA MET A 507 -15.18 13.27 -6.69
C MET A 507 -16.50 13.66 -6.04
N ILE A 508 -16.43 14.61 -5.12
CA ILE A 508 -17.59 15.27 -4.54
C ILE A 508 -17.46 16.77 -4.74
N VAL A 509 -18.55 17.41 -5.16
CA VAL A 509 -18.62 18.87 -5.25
C VAL A 509 -19.12 19.41 -3.92
N MET A 510 -18.41 20.39 -3.37
CA MET A 510 -18.93 21.22 -2.29
C MET A 510 -19.29 22.59 -2.84
N GLY A 511 -20.52 23.00 -2.60
CA GLY A 511 -21.02 24.32 -2.95
C GLY A 511 -20.51 25.42 -2.04
N SER A 512 -20.71 26.69 -2.40
CA SER A 512 -20.27 27.85 -1.59
C SER A 512 -20.82 27.81 -0.17
N ASN A 513 -22.08 27.40 -0.01
CA ASN A 513 -22.75 27.09 1.25
C ASN A 513 -21.92 26.20 2.19
N ALA A 514 -21.22 25.19 1.66
CA ALA A 514 -20.35 24.31 2.43
C ALA A 514 -18.88 24.76 2.44
N VAL A 515 -18.37 25.34 1.36
CA VAL A 515 -16.99 25.86 1.28
C VAL A 515 -16.80 27.02 2.25
N ARG A 516 -17.82 27.85 2.49
CA ARG A 516 -17.80 28.94 3.48
C ARG A 516 -17.64 28.43 4.92
N VAL A 517 -18.17 27.24 5.22
CA VAL A 517 -17.95 26.54 6.50
C VAL A 517 -16.55 25.93 6.54
N LEU A 518 -16.15 25.17 5.51
CA LEU A 518 -14.81 24.56 5.42
C LEU A 518 -13.68 25.60 5.52
N ASN A 519 -13.86 26.79 4.95
CA ASN A 519 -12.92 27.90 5.02
C ASN A 519 -12.79 28.49 6.45
N LYS A 520 -13.82 28.39 7.29
CA LYS A 520 -13.81 28.87 8.69
C LYS A 520 -13.22 27.85 9.67
N ILE A 521 -13.20 26.56 9.31
CA ILE A 521 -12.64 25.50 10.16
C ILE A 521 -11.13 25.71 10.31
N GLU A 522 -10.68 25.96 11.55
CA GLU A 522 -9.27 26.16 11.83
C GLU A 522 -8.45 24.88 11.57
N GLY A 523 -7.26 25.06 10.99
CA GLY A 523 -6.36 23.96 10.62
C GLY A 523 -6.71 23.22 9.32
N PHE A 524 -7.86 23.46 8.68
CA PHE A 524 -8.25 22.79 7.42
C PHE A 524 -7.41 23.26 6.22
N ASN A 525 -6.81 22.30 5.50
CA ASN A 525 -5.94 22.57 4.35
C ASN A 525 -6.58 22.08 3.05
N ARG A 526 -7.08 23.03 2.25
CA ARG A 526 -7.73 22.78 0.94
C ARG A 526 -6.84 21.97 -0.03
N ARG A 527 -5.51 22.12 0.02
CA ARG A 527 -4.57 21.39 -0.85
C ARG A 527 -4.40 19.92 -0.45
N ASN A 528 -4.43 19.63 0.85
CA ASN A 528 -4.44 18.25 1.37
C ASN A 528 -5.73 17.53 0.97
N ALA A 529 -6.88 18.23 1.04
CA ALA A 529 -8.17 17.71 0.60
C ALA A 529 -8.29 17.55 -0.94
N GLY A 530 -7.31 18.03 -1.71
CA GLY A 530 -7.28 17.93 -3.16
C GLY A 530 -8.21 18.90 -3.89
N ALA A 531 -8.49 20.06 -3.31
CA ALA A 531 -9.41 21.07 -3.85
C ALA A 531 -9.10 21.49 -5.30
N VAL A 532 -10.14 21.62 -6.12
CA VAL A 532 -10.10 22.36 -7.40
C VAL A 532 -11.33 23.27 -7.46
N ASN A 533 -11.13 24.58 -7.64
CA ASN A 533 -12.22 25.55 -7.77
C ASN A 533 -12.99 25.35 -9.08
N MET A 534 -14.28 25.72 -9.09
CA MET A 534 -15.13 25.80 -10.26
C MET A 534 -15.99 27.06 -10.20
N ASP A 535 -15.99 27.81 -11.29
CA ASP A 535 -16.76 29.05 -11.40
C ASP A 535 -18.12 28.82 -12.08
N PHE A 536 -18.27 27.78 -12.91
CA PHE A 536 -19.47 27.56 -13.73
C PHE A 536 -19.88 26.08 -13.90
N VAL A 537 -21.17 25.88 -14.17
CA VAL A 537 -21.75 24.66 -14.76
C VAL A 537 -22.00 24.89 -16.25
N ASP A 538 -21.35 24.12 -17.11
CA ASP A 538 -21.49 24.13 -18.56
C ASP A 538 -22.45 23.01 -19.01
N ARG A 539 -23.71 23.34 -19.28
CA ARG A 539 -24.68 22.40 -19.86
C ARG A 539 -24.51 22.39 -21.37
N ARG A 540 -24.17 21.23 -21.93
CA ARG A 540 -23.87 21.01 -23.36
C ARG A 540 -24.77 19.96 -23.98
N HIS A 541 -25.02 20.08 -25.28
CA HIS A 541 -25.86 19.13 -26.01
C HIS A 541 -25.11 17.82 -26.23
N TYR A 542 -25.72 16.70 -25.84
CA TYR A 542 -25.09 15.37 -25.85
C TYR A 542 -24.61 14.88 -27.23
N LYS A 543 -25.20 15.38 -28.33
CA LYS A 543 -24.90 14.97 -29.71
C LYS A 543 -23.99 15.92 -30.49
N THR A 544 -23.88 17.19 -30.10
CA THR A 544 -23.13 18.23 -30.85
C THR A 544 -22.08 18.98 -30.02
N LEU A 545 -22.01 18.74 -28.70
CA LEU A 545 -21.15 19.42 -27.72
C LEU A 545 -21.38 20.94 -27.56
N GLU A 546 -22.33 21.51 -28.31
CA GLU A 546 -22.74 22.91 -28.28
C GLU A 546 -23.20 23.32 -26.87
N LEU A 547 -22.86 24.56 -26.48
CA LEU A 547 -23.23 25.10 -25.18
C LEU A 547 -24.71 25.49 -25.17
N LEU A 548 -25.51 24.80 -24.34
CA LEU A 548 -26.92 25.11 -24.12
C LEU A 548 -27.08 26.21 -23.06
N SER A 549 -26.26 26.19 -22.01
CA SER A 549 -26.23 27.22 -20.95
C SER A 549 -24.95 27.10 -20.12
N SER A 550 -24.42 28.24 -19.65
CA SER A 550 -23.34 28.31 -18.65
C SER A 550 -23.84 29.10 -17.44
N LEU A 551 -23.99 28.44 -16.29
CA LEU A 551 -24.49 29.03 -15.04
C LEU A 551 -23.33 29.23 -14.06
N LYS A 552 -23.19 30.41 -13.43
CA LYS A 552 -22.13 30.64 -12.43
C LYS A 552 -22.46 29.84 -11.16
N PHE A 553 -21.56 28.97 -10.70
CA PHE A 553 -21.78 28.02 -9.60
C PHE A 553 -21.92 28.71 -8.23
N ALA A 554 -21.29 29.88 -8.08
CA ALA A 554 -21.13 30.61 -6.83
C ALA A 554 -21.21 32.12 -7.09
N LYS A 555 -21.95 32.91 -6.30
CA LYS A 555 -21.75 34.38 -6.31
C LYS A 555 -20.48 34.76 -5.55
N ASP A 556 -20.34 34.18 -4.37
CA ASP A 556 -19.24 34.34 -3.41
C ASP A 556 -17.85 33.99 -4.00
N PRO A 557 -16.90 34.95 -4.10
CA PRO A 557 -15.56 34.70 -4.63
C PRO A 557 -14.56 34.20 -3.56
N GLU A 558 -14.87 34.30 -2.26
CA GLU A 558 -14.00 33.79 -1.19
C GLU A 558 -14.32 32.31 -0.88
N ALA A 559 -15.58 31.91 -1.06
CA ALA A 559 -16.05 30.53 -1.03
C ALA A 559 -16.53 30.01 -2.40
N PRO A 560 -15.65 29.91 -3.43
CA PRO A 560 -16.04 29.35 -4.72
C PRO A 560 -16.41 27.86 -4.58
N ALA A 561 -17.36 27.40 -5.41
CA ALA A 561 -17.67 25.98 -5.49
C ALA A 561 -16.41 25.17 -5.81
N THR A 562 -16.23 24.04 -5.14
CA THR A 562 -14.95 23.32 -5.12
C THR A 562 -15.19 21.83 -5.26
N SER A 563 -14.50 21.18 -6.20
CA SER A 563 -14.44 19.73 -6.26
C SER A 563 -13.34 19.19 -5.33
N TYR A 564 -13.61 18.04 -4.72
CA TYR A 564 -12.69 17.34 -3.84
C TYR A 564 -12.69 15.86 -4.17
N TYR A 565 -11.55 15.19 -4.09
CA TYR A 565 -11.52 13.73 -4.07
C TYR A 565 -12.01 13.26 -2.70
N ARG A 566 -13.16 12.58 -2.65
CA ARG A 566 -13.88 12.34 -1.38
C ARG A 566 -13.02 11.66 -0.29
N PRO A 567 -12.13 10.69 -0.60
CA PRO A 567 -11.21 10.14 0.39
C PRO A 567 -10.19 11.14 0.92
N ASP A 568 -9.64 12.04 0.10
CA ASP A 568 -8.65 13.04 0.55
C ASP A 568 -9.32 14.10 1.45
N LEU A 569 -10.54 14.53 1.11
CA LEU A 569 -11.34 15.41 1.98
C LEU A 569 -11.69 14.75 3.33
N SER A 570 -12.11 13.48 3.30
CA SER A 570 -12.43 12.72 4.52
C SER A 570 -11.18 12.54 5.41
N ASN A 571 -10.02 12.23 4.81
CA ASN A 571 -8.74 12.13 5.51
C ASN A 571 -8.29 13.47 6.11
N GLU A 572 -8.47 14.57 5.39
CA GLU A 572 -8.09 15.91 5.86
C GLU A 572 -8.99 16.38 7.02
N LEU A 573 -10.30 16.17 6.94
CA LEU A 573 -11.21 16.42 8.08
C LEU A 573 -10.83 15.54 9.29
N LYS A 574 -10.55 14.24 9.08
CA LYS A 574 -10.06 13.35 10.13
C LYS A 574 -8.73 13.83 10.74
N ARG A 575 -7.82 14.39 9.93
CA ARG A 575 -6.56 14.99 10.41
C ARG A 575 -6.82 16.20 11.31
N VAL A 576 -7.71 17.12 10.91
CA VAL A 576 -8.06 18.31 11.72
C VAL A 576 -8.68 17.91 13.06
N ALA A 577 -9.66 17.01 13.05
CA ALA A 577 -10.33 16.52 14.26
C ALA A 577 -9.35 15.90 15.28
N LEU A 578 -8.39 15.10 14.81
CA LEU A 578 -7.40 14.41 15.65
C LEU A 578 -6.22 15.30 16.10
N LEU A 579 -6.15 16.56 15.66
CA LEU A 579 -5.09 17.51 16.03
C LEU A 579 -5.58 18.64 16.95
N GLY A 580 -6.84 18.63 17.38
CA GLY A 580 -7.40 19.68 18.26
C GLY A 580 -7.26 21.10 17.70
N SER A 581 -7.14 21.26 16.38
CA SER A 581 -6.77 22.54 15.77
C SER A 581 -7.85 23.59 16.00
N GLY A 582 -7.55 24.62 16.80
CA GLY A 582 -8.52 25.65 17.20
C GLY A 582 -9.60 25.18 18.18
N GLY A 583 -9.40 24.06 18.90
CA GLY A 583 -10.44 23.48 19.75
C GLY A 583 -9.93 22.47 20.76
N LYS A 584 -10.82 21.56 21.18
CA LYS A 584 -10.51 20.41 22.04
C LYS A 584 -10.18 19.15 21.23
N ASP A 585 -9.43 18.22 21.81
CA ASP A 585 -9.13 16.94 21.16
C ASP A 585 -10.41 16.11 20.93
N VAL A 586 -10.68 15.73 19.67
CA VAL A 586 -11.83 14.89 19.32
C VAL A 586 -11.50 13.42 19.58
N LYS A 587 -12.25 12.78 20.50
CA LYS A 587 -12.06 11.37 20.85
C LYS A 587 -12.71 10.45 19.81
N LEU A 588 -11.97 10.10 18.76
CA LEU A 588 -12.40 9.11 17.77
C LEU A 588 -12.19 7.66 18.27
N VAL A 589 -13.28 6.90 18.40
CA VAL A 589 -13.28 5.46 18.72
C VAL A 589 -13.60 4.67 17.45
N ILE A 590 -12.59 4.03 16.88
CA ILE A 590 -12.71 3.11 15.73
C ILE A 590 -13.12 1.70 16.18
N ASN A 591 -13.60 0.88 15.23
CA ASN A 591 -14.20 -0.43 15.47
C ASN A 591 -15.38 -0.41 16.46
N ALA A 592 -16.01 0.76 16.62
CA ALA A 592 -17.14 1.01 17.49
C ALA A 592 -18.47 0.81 16.76
N LYS A 593 -18.81 -0.45 16.45
CA LYS A 593 -20.10 -0.77 15.85
C LYS A 593 -21.22 -0.63 16.89
N VAL A 594 -22.03 0.42 16.78
CA VAL A 594 -23.26 0.61 17.56
C VAL A 594 -24.30 -0.44 17.15
N VAL A 595 -25.03 -0.98 18.14
CA VAL A 595 -26.11 -1.97 17.95
C VAL A 595 -27.40 -1.61 18.68
N ASN A 596 -27.39 -0.63 19.58
CA ASN A 596 -28.58 -0.06 20.22
C ASN A 596 -28.34 1.43 20.55
N VAL A 597 -29.39 2.25 20.51
CA VAL A 597 -29.37 3.69 20.76
C VAL A 597 -30.59 4.10 21.59
N ASP A 598 -30.32 4.72 22.74
CA ASP A 598 -31.31 5.38 23.59
C ASP A 598 -31.26 6.89 23.32
N ILE A 599 -32.33 7.40 22.70
CA ILE A 599 -32.41 8.77 22.19
C ILE A 599 -32.75 9.82 23.26
N GLU A 600 -33.37 9.40 24.37
CA GLU A 600 -33.79 10.28 25.48
C GLU A 600 -32.64 10.48 26.49
N ASN A 601 -31.84 9.43 26.70
CA ASN A 601 -30.65 9.47 27.55
C ASN A 601 -29.34 9.74 26.78
N ALA A 602 -29.42 10.04 25.47
CA ALA A 602 -28.28 10.32 24.60
C ALA A 602 -27.15 9.28 24.74
N SER A 603 -27.49 7.99 24.60
CA SER A 603 -26.54 6.89 24.80
C SER A 603 -26.58 5.82 23.71
N ALA A 604 -25.43 5.17 23.51
CA ALA A 604 -25.24 4.16 22.48
C ALA A 604 -24.48 2.94 23.04
N THR A 605 -24.96 1.75 22.69
CA THR A 605 -24.35 0.47 23.07
C THR A 605 -23.64 -0.14 21.87
N LEU A 606 -22.38 -0.54 22.06
CA LEU A 606 -21.57 -1.22 21.05
C LEU A 606 -21.82 -2.72 21.01
N ALA A 607 -21.46 -3.35 19.89
CA ALA A 607 -21.52 -4.79 19.68
C ALA A 607 -20.66 -5.61 20.68
N ASP A 608 -19.70 -4.97 21.35
CA ASP A 608 -18.87 -5.55 22.41
C ASP A 608 -19.39 -5.29 23.83
N GLY A 609 -20.59 -4.71 23.97
CA GLY A 609 -21.24 -4.41 25.24
C GLY A 609 -20.82 -3.10 25.91
N ARG A 610 -19.84 -2.36 25.38
CA ARG A 610 -19.48 -1.03 25.92
C ARG A 610 -20.61 -0.03 25.65
N VAL A 611 -20.96 0.76 26.66
CA VAL A 611 -21.97 1.82 26.58
C VAL A 611 -21.29 3.18 26.64
N PHE A 612 -21.63 4.07 25.71
CA PHE A 612 -21.22 5.47 25.68
C PHE A 612 -22.43 6.37 25.97
N ARG A 613 -22.22 7.46 26.71
CA ARG A 613 -23.26 8.43 27.08
C ARG A 613 -22.77 9.85 26.79
N GLY A 614 -23.69 10.72 26.42
CA GLY A 614 -23.45 12.16 26.26
C GLY A 614 -24.57 13.00 26.88
N ASP A 615 -24.42 14.31 26.77
CA ASP A 615 -25.47 15.31 26.98
C ASP A 615 -26.29 15.51 25.69
N VAL A 616 -25.68 15.26 24.52
CA VAL A 616 -26.29 15.30 23.17
C VAL A 616 -25.82 14.08 22.38
N LEU A 617 -26.70 13.48 21.58
CA LEU A 617 -26.37 12.42 20.62
C LEU A 617 -26.64 12.87 19.18
N ILE A 618 -25.68 12.65 18.28
CA ILE A 618 -25.77 13.05 16.86
C ILE A 618 -25.64 11.82 15.97
N GLY A 619 -26.70 11.50 15.24
CA GLY A 619 -26.72 10.44 14.22
C GLY A 619 -26.21 10.95 12.88
N ALA A 620 -24.98 10.60 12.52
CA ALA A 620 -24.32 10.93 11.26
C ALA A 620 -23.85 9.66 10.52
N ASP A 621 -24.59 8.56 10.71
CA ASP A 621 -24.22 7.18 10.40
C ASP A 621 -24.69 6.67 9.02
N GLY A 622 -25.09 7.58 8.13
CA GLY A 622 -25.41 7.31 6.73
C GLY A 622 -26.89 7.00 6.47
N GLU A 623 -27.24 6.68 5.22
CA GLU A 623 -28.63 6.50 4.80
C GLU A 623 -29.34 5.35 5.55
N ARG A 624 -28.56 4.34 5.95
CA ARG A 624 -28.97 3.16 6.74
C ARG A 624 -28.82 3.37 8.27
N SER A 625 -28.95 4.61 8.73
CA SER A 625 -28.77 5.03 10.13
C SER A 625 -29.55 4.18 11.14
N ILE A 626 -28.85 3.63 12.14
CA ILE A 626 -29.47 2.97 13.30
C ILE A 626 -30.06 4.02 14.25
N VAL A 627 -29.48 5.22 14.32
CA VAL A 627 -30.00 6.32 15.14
C VAL A 627 -31.40 6.72 14.67
N LYS A 628 -31.59 6.90 13.36
CA LYS A 628 -32.92 7.14 12.76
C LYS A 628 -33.90 6.01 13.05
N SER A 629 -33.44 4.75 13.04
CA SER A 629 -34.30 3.60 13.35
C SER A 629 -34.81 3.55 14.80
N SER A 630 -34.20 4.31 15.72
CA SER A 630 -34.70 4.47 17.11
C SER A 630 -35.72 5.62 17.28
N PHE A 631 -36.00 6.44 16.26
CA PHE A 631 -36.99 7.51 16.34
C PHE A 631 -38.43 6.97 16.27
N SER A 632 -39.37 7.74 16.81
CA SER A 632 -40.80 7.37 16.85
C SER A 632 -41.42 7.16 15.46
N GLU A 633 -41.00 7.94 14.46
CA GLU A 633 -41.38 7.81 13.05
C GLU A 633 -40.13 7.71 12.16
N PRO A 634 -39.58 6.51 11.88
CA PRO A 634 -38.37 6.35 11.10
C PRO A 634 -38.63 6.38 9.59
N GLY A 635 -38.01 7.33 8.88
CA GLY A 635 -38.09 7.46 7.43
C GLY A 635 -37.53 6.25 6.68
N SER A 636 -38.38 5.62 5.85
CA SER A 636 -38.02 4.48 5.00
C SER A 636 -36.92 4.80 3.98
N ILE A 637 -36.06 3.82 3.71
CA ILE A 637 -35.09 3.85 2.59
C ILE A 637 -35.72 3.26 1.32
N GLN A 638 -35.53 3.93 0.19
CA GLN A 638 -36.05 3.55 -1.12
C GLN A 638 -34.91 3.48 -2.14
N GLN A 639 -35.01 2.56 -3.11
CA GLN A 639 -34.07 2.49 -4.21
C GLN A 639 -34.37 3.60 -5.24
N GLY A 640 -33.33 4.24 -5.77
CA GLY A 640 -33.47 5.33 -6.74
C GLY A 640 -33.94 4.89 -8.12
N ASN A 641 -34.66 5.79 -8.81
CA ASN A 641 -35.11 5.58 -10.20
C ASN A 641 -33.98 5.74 -11.23
N PHE A 642 -32.82 6.25 -10.80
CA PHE A 642 -31.62 6.39 -11.61
C PHE A 642 -30.52 5.45 -11.12
N LYS A 643 -29.60 5.15 -12.03
CA LYS A 643 -28.40 4.36 -11.81
C LYS A 643 -27.23 5.14 -12.40
N ILE A 644 -26.11 5.17 -11.68
CA ILE A 644 -24.93 5.97 -12.03
C ILE A 644 -23.72 5.06 -12.09
N PHE A 645 -22.97 5.17 -13.18
CA PHE A 645 -21.59 4.72 -13.24
C PHE A 645 -20.66 5.89 -12.97
N ARG A 646 -19.65 5.72 -12.12
CA ARG A 646 -18.57 6.72 -11.93
C ARG A 646 -17.23 6.12 -12.32
N SER A 647 -16.41 6.92 -12.99
CA SER A 647 -15.14 6.51 -13.58
C SER A 647 -14.05 7.50 -13.21
N LEU A 648 -13.11 7.07 -12.36
CA LEU A 648 -11.92 7.88 -12.08
C LEU A 648 -10.83 7.61 -13.10
N VAL A 649 -10.40 8.68 -13.78
CA VAL A 649 -9.43 8.62 -14.87
C VAL A 649 -8.29 9.61 -14.60
N PRO A 650 -7.01 9.19 -14.67
CA PRO A 650 -5.89 10.13 -14.60
C PRO A 650 -5.96 11.15 -15.73
N LYS A 651 -5.74 12.43 -15.43
CA LYS A 651 -5.80 13.49 -16.45
C LYS A 651 -4.86 13.24 -17.63
N SER A 652 -3.71 12.59 -17.40
CA SER A 652 -2.78 12.17 -18.44
C SER A 652 -3.38 11.22 -19.49
N ALA A 653 -4.39 10.40 -19.15
CA ALA A 653 -5.04 9.50 -20.09
C ALA A 653 -6.08 10.22 -20.99
N PHE A 654 -6.71 11.29 -20.49
CA PHE A 654 -7.52 12.20 -21.32
C PHE A 654 -6.67 13.16 -22.17
N LEU A 655 -5.37 13.30 -21.86
CA LEU A 655 -4.45 14.10 -22.67
C LEU A 655 -3.79 13.29 -23.80
N SER A 656 -3.86 11.95 -23.76
CA SER A 656 -3.25 11.07 -24.77
C SER A 656 -4.14 10.77 -25.99
N ASP A 657 -5.44 11.07 -25.94
CA ASP A 657 -6.31 11.02 -27.13
C ASP A 657 -6.84 12.43 -27.45
N GLU A 658 -6.79 12.81 -28.73
CA GLU A 658 -7.16 14.14 -29.21
C GLU A 658 -8.62 14.52 -28.93
N ARG A 659 -9.54 13.55 -28.91
CA ARG A 659 -10.97 13.76 -28.63
C ARG A 659 -11.18 14.11 -27.17
N THR A 660 -10.62 13.32 -26.27
CA THR A 660 -10.69 13.57 -24.82
C THR A 660 -9.90 14.82 -24.42
N ARG A 661 -8.82 15.14 -25.15
CA ARG A 661 -8.06 16.38 -24.99
C ARG A 661 -8.89 17.62 -25.29
N ARG A 662 -9.65 17.65 -26.40
CA ARG A 662 -10.61 18.73 -26.70
C ARG A 662 -11.72 18.85 -25.67
N MET A 663 -12.21 17.74 -25.11
CA MET A 663 -13.20 17.80 -24.02
C MET A 663 -12.63 18.48 -22.77
N LEU A 664 -11.35 18.32 -22.48
CA LEU A 664 -10.68 19.05 -21.38
C LEU A 664 -10.55 20.56 -21.65
N GLU A 665 -10.43 20.99 -22.91
CA GLU A 665 -10.38 22.43 -23.26
C GLU A 665 -11.69 23.16 -22.90
N PHE A 666 -12.82 22.45 -22.79
CA PHE A 666 -14.08 23.00 -22.25
C PHE A 666 -14.12 23.04 -20.70
N SER A 667 -13.32 22.21 -20.03
CA SER A 667 -13.43 21.94 -18.58
C SER A 667 -12.69 22.91 -17.66
N ASP A 668 -11.99 23.92 -18.21
CA ASP A 668 -11.24 24.87 -17.39
C ASP A 668 -12.17 25.63 -16.44
N SER A 669 -11.96 25.39 -15.14
CA SER A 669 -12.75 25.92 -14.02
C SER A 669 -14.27 25.66 -14.15
N ARG A 670 -14.64 24.56 -14.82
CA ARG A 670 -16.02 24.23 -15.23
C ARG A 670 -16.42 22.79 -14.92
N PHE A 671 -17.63 22.62 -14.39
CA PHE A 671 -18.31 21.31 -14.36
C PHE A 671 -19.07 21.11 -15.68
N LEU A 672 -18.72 20.07 -16.45
CA LEU A 672 -19.34 19.82 -17.77
C LEU A 672 -20.50 18.84 -17.65
N MET A 673 -21.67 19.17 -18.22
CA MET A 673 -22.88 18.33 -18.23
C MET A 673 -23.42 18.11 -19.64
N PHE A 674 -23.24 16.92 -20.20
CA PHE A 674 -23.73 16.51 -21.52
C PHE A 674 -25.15 15.92 -21.40
N CYS A 675 -26.14 16.78 -21.65
CA CYS A 675 -27.54 16.55 -21.30
C CYS A 675 -28.31 15.81 -22.41
N HIS A 676 -28.87 14.63 -22.11
CA HIS A 676 -29.88 13.99 -22.98
C HIS A 676 -31.29 14.50 -22.61
N PRO A 677 -32.17 14.83 -23.57
CA PRO A 677 -33.49 15.40 -23.30
C PRO A 677 -34.41 14.60 -22.37
N THR A 678 -34.24 13.27 -22.22
CA THR A 678 -35.25 12.42 -21.55
C THR A 678 -34.75 11.36 -20.57
N SER A 679 -33.51 10.85 -20.71
CA SER A 679 -33.14 9.52 -20.16
C SER A 679 -31.81 9.45 -19.41
N SER A 680 -30.79 10.17 -19.85
CA SER A 680 -29.42 10.06 -19.34
C SER A 680 -28.68 11.40 -19.25
N LEU A 681 -27.52 11.37 -18.60
CA LEU A 681 -26.58 12.46 -18.39
C LEU A 681 -25.17 11.86 -18.38
N ALA A 682 -24.24 12.45 -19.12
CA ALA A 682 -22.81 12.25 -18.87
C ALA A 682 -22.25 13.57 -18.31
N SER A 683 -21.37 13.53 -17.31
CA SER A 683 -20.70 14.72 -16.79
C SER A 683 -19.21 14.47 -16.56
N ILE A 684 -18.42 15.53 -16.59
CA ILE A 684 -16.96 15.49 -16.42
C ILE A 684 -16.56 16.56 -15.39
N LEU A 685 -15.74 16.13 -14.43
CA LEU A 685 -15.32 16.91 -13.28
C LEU A 685 -13.81 16.71 -13.02
N ILE A 686 -13.02 17.78 -13.12
CA ILE A 686 -11.62 17.75 -12.67
C ILE A 686 -11.60 17.85 -11.13
N GLY A 687 -10.69 17.12 -10.48
CA GLY A 687 -10.44 17.24 -9.05
C GLY A 687 -9.05 16.72 -8.64
N ARG A 688 -8.84 16.56 -7.33
CA ARG A 688 -7.57 16.15 -6.71
C ARG A 688 -6.38 17.01 -7.17
N ASN A 689 -6.41 18.30 -6.83
CA ASN A 689 -5.42 19.31 -7.24
C ASN A 689 -5.23 19.44 -8.77
N GLY A 690 -6.08 18.80 -9.59
CA GLY A 690 -6.02 18.81 -11.04
C GLY A 690 -5.52 17.50 -11.70
N ASP A 691 -5.12 16.50 -10.92
CA ASP A 691 -4.50 15.26 -11.43
C ASP A 691 -5.51 14.20 -11.90
N LEU A 692 -6.75 14.25 -11.41
CA LEU A 692 -7.80 13.27 -11.69
C LEU A 692 -9.02 13.92 -12.33
N ILE A 693 -9.70 13.12 -13.13
CA ILE A 693 -11.02 13.39 -13.71
C ILE A 693 -11.97 12.35 -13.14
N ASP A 694 -13.16 12.78 -12.73
CA ASP A 694 -14.32 11.90 -12.57
C ASP A 694 -15.25 12.09 -13.77
N MET A 695 -15.66 10.96 -14.35
CA MET A 695 -16.67 10.92 -15.39
C MET A 695 -17.88 10.14 -14.86
N GLU A 696 -18.98 10.87 -14.68
CA GLU A 696 -20.24 10.30 -14.21
C GLU A 696 -21.18 10.06 -15.39
N CYS A 697 -21.72 8.84 -15.50
CA CYS A 697 -22.67 8.43 -16.52
C CYS A 697 -23.94 7.92 -15.84
N GLY A 698 -24.93 8.82 -15.70
CA GLY A 698 -26.23 8.55 -15.09
C GLY A 698 -27.31 8.25 -16.13
N TYR A 699 -28.17 7.27 -15.84
CA TYR A 699 -29.33 6.90 -16.67
C TYR A 699 -30.50 6.40 -15.82
N ARG A 700 -31.69 6.35 -16.38
CA ARG A 700 -32.88 5.80 -15.71
C ARG A 700 -32.77 4.27 -15.61
N ARG A 701 -32.85 3.72 -14.39
CA ARG A 701 -32.75 2.29 -14.09
C ARG A 701 -33.82 1.49 -14.85
N ARG A 702 -33.44 0.35 -15.45
CA ARG A 702 -34.39 -0.61 -16.08
C ARG A 702 -35.11 -1.41 -14.98
N LYS A 703 -36.39 -1.77 -15.19
CA LYS A 703 -37.18 -2.49 -14.16
C LYS A 703 -36.56 -3.85 -13.85
N GLY A 704 -36.17 -4.07 -12.58
CA GLY A 704 -35.52 -5.32 -12.13
C GLY A 704 -34.00 -5.36 -12.36
N GLU A 705 -33.39 -4.27 -12.84
CA GLU A 705 -31.95 -4.18 -13.05
C GLU A 705 -31.17 -4.16 -11.74
N LYS A 706 -30.21 -5.09 -11.63
CA LYS A 706 -29.28 -5.21 -10.51
C LYS A 706 -27.99 -4.40 -10.77
N ALA A 707 -27.20 -4.19 -9.72
CA ALA A 707 -25.80 -3.80 -9.88
C ALA A 707 -25.01 -4.87 -10.66
N ILE A 708 -24.11 -4.43 -11.52
CA ILE A 708 -23.06 -5.26 -12.13
C ILE A 708 -21.92 -5.40 -11.12
N ASP A 709 -21.26 -6.55 -11.09
CA ASP A 709 -20.06 -6.74 -10.25
C ASP A 709 -18.97 -5.75 -10.68
N VAL A 710 -18.46 -4.95 -9.74
CA VAL A 710 -17.43 -3.94 -10.00
C VAL A 710 -16.08 -4.53 -10.43
N THR A 711 -15.89 -5.85 -10.33
CA THR A 711 -14.76 -6.56 -10.93
C THR A 711 -14.94 -6.81 -12.43
N ASP A 712 -16.17 -6.87 -12.95
CA ASP A 712 -16.44 -7.01 -14.39
C ASP A 712 -16.48 -5.64 -15.11
N GLN A 713 -15.28 -5.08 -15.23
CA GLN A 713 -14.99 -3.88 -16.01
C GLN A 713 -15.26 -4.03 -17.51
N ALA A 714 -15.58 -5.24 -18.02
CA ALA A 714 -16.01 -5.43 -19.40
C ALA A 714 -17.53 -5.22 -19.51
N ALA A 715 -18.33 -5.92 -18.70
CA ALA A 715 -19.78 -5.78 -18.67
C ALA A 715 -20.24 -4.35 -18.30
N ILE A 716 -19.51 -3.66 -17.43
CA ILE A 716 -19.77 -2.24 -17.10
C ILE A 716 -19.53 -1.33 -18.32
N ARG A 717 -18.43 -1.52 -19.07
CA ARG A 717 -18.15 -0.71 -20.28
C ARG A 717 -19.12 -1.04 -21.42
N GLU A 718 -19.51 -2.30 -21.57
CA GLU A 718 -20.54 -2.73 -22.53
C GLU A 718 -21.89 -2.08 -22.22
N ARG A 719 -22.36 -2.15 -20.96
CA ARG A 719 -23.57 -1.46 -20.48
C ARG A 719 -23.52 0.04 -20.77
N LEU A 720 -22.38 0.69 -20.50
CA LEU A 720 -22.21 2.11 -20.79
C LEU A 720 -22.25 2.43 -22.28
N LEU A 721 -21.56 1.67 -23.13
CA LEU A 721 -21.55 1.89 -24.57
C LEU A 721 -22.90 1.54 -25.23
N GLU A 722 -23.72 0.66 -24.62
CA GLU A 722 -25.10 0.41 -25.02
C GLU A 722 -26.01 1.62 -24.70
N GLU A 723 -25.99 2.13 -23.46
CA GLU A 723 -26.86 3.24 -23.01
C GLU A 723 -26.44 4.59 -23.61
N PHE A 724 -25.15 4.81 -23.83
CA PHE A 724 -24.57 6.05 -24.36
C PHE A 724 -24.19 5.93 -25.85
N LYS A 725 -24.67 4.91 -26.57
CA LYS A 725 -24.39 4.69 -28.01
C LYS A 725 -24.64 5.91 -28.90
N ASP A 726 -25.68 6.68 -28.54
CA ASP A 726 -26.20 7.87 -29.23
C ASP A 726 -25.44 9.16 -28.88
N TYR A 727 -24.53 9.15 -27.90
CA TYR A 727 -23.75 10.33 -27.53
C TYR A 727 -22.66 10.64 -28.56
N HIS A 728 -22.22 11.90 -28.60
CA HIS A 728 -21.14 12.36 -29.48
C HIS A 728 -19.87 11.48 -29.35
N PRO A 729 -19.17 11.15 -30.46
CA PRO A 729 -18.03 10.23 -30.44
C PRO A 729 -16.95 10.55 -29.41
N ASP A 730 -16.67 11.83 -29.15
CA ASP A 730 -15.68 12.25 -28.14
C ASP A 730 -16.11 11.83 -26.71
N ILE A 731 -17.41 11.90 -26.38
CA ILE A 731 -17.92 11.45 -25.07
C ILE A 731 -17.84 9.92 -24.95
N ARG A 732 -18.09 9.20 -26.05
CA ARG A 732 -17.92 7.74 -26.08
C ARG A 732 -16.45 7.33 -25.94
N CYS A 733 -15.54 8.08 -26.55
CA CYS A 733 -14.09 7.92 -26.36
C CYS A 733 -13.67 8.17 -24.91
N ALA A 734 -14.27 9.14 -24.22
CA ALA A 734 -14.07 9.36 -22.78
C ALA A 734 -14.55 8.17 -21.93
N ILE A 735 -15.69 7.54 -22.28
CA ILE A 735 -16.17 6.27 -21.66
C ILE A 735 -15.19 5.12 -21.93
N GLU A 736 -14.66 5.00 -23.15
CA GLU A 736 -13.69 3.96 -23.53
C GLU A 736 -12.35 4.14 -22.79
N THR A 737 -11.94 5.39 -22.54
CA THR A 737 -10.74 5.79 -21.80
C THR A 737 -10.83 5.51 -20.29
N ALA A 738 -12.05 5.33 -19.75
CA ALA A 738 -12.24 4.93 -18.36
C ALA A 738 -11.67 3.52 -18.12
N THR A 739 -10.73 3.39 -17.17
CA THR A 739 -10.07 2.12 -16.86
C THR A 739 -10.62 1.41 -15.62
N VAL A 740 -11.22 2.16 -14.69
CA VAL A 740 -11.93 1.65 -13.52
C VAL A 740 -13.22 2.44 -13.36
N THR A 741 -14.34 1.74 -13.44
CA THR A 741 -15.70 2.27 -13.34
C THR A 741 -16.49 1.49 -12.29
N THR A 742 -17.15 2.18 -11.36
CA THR A 742 -18.03 1.54 -10.35
C THR A 742 -19.50 1.71 -10.72
N ASP A 743 -20.26 0.62 -10.70
CA ASP A 743 -21.72 0.62 -10.65
C ASP A 743 -22.19 1.16 -9.29
N TRP A 744 -22.84 2.32 -9.26
CA TRP A 744 -23.30 2.98 -8.04
C TRP A 744 -24.82 2.96 -7.95
N GLU A 745 -25.34 2.09 -7.07
CA GLU A 745 -26.76 2.07 -6.77
C GLU A 745 -27.15 3.29 -5.93
N ILE A 746 -27.99 4.15 -6.49
CA ILE A 746 -28.58 5.25 -5.74
C ILE A 746 -29.66 4.69 -4.80
N TRP A 747 -29.57 5.07 -3.53
CA TRP A 747 -30.58 4.90 -2.51
C TRP A 747 -30.92 6.29 -1.95
N ARG A 748 -32.16 6.50 -1.52
CA ARG A 748 -32.65 7.76 -0.96
C ARG A 748 -33.56 7.47 0.22
N CYS A 749 -33.66 8.38 1.18
CA CYS A 749 -34.67 8.27 2.23
C CYS A 749 -35.95 9.01 1.84
N THR A 750 -37.08 8.53 2.34
CA THR A 750 -38.27 9.38 2.51
C THR A 750 -37.94 10.49 3.50
N SER A 751 -38.42 11.70 3.24
CA SER A 751 -38.10 12.87 4.08
C SER A 751 -38.49 12.60 5.53
N GLN A 752 -37.51 12.65 6.43
CA GLN A 752 -37.71 12.48 7.86
C GLN A 752 -38.58 13.63 8.39
N THR A 753 -39.65 13.33 9.14
CA THR A 753 -40.59 14.31 9.69
C THR A 753 -40.03 15.04 10.91
N GLN A 754 -39.29 14.31 11.76
CA GLN A 754 -38.63 14.82 12.96
C GLN A 754 -37.12 14.57 12.86
N LEU A 755 -36.33 15.65 12.74
CA LEU A 755 -34.86 15.57 12.72
C LEU A 755 -34.24 15.50 14.13
N ALA A 756 -34.98 15.90 15.16
CA ALA A 756 -34.58 15.78 16.55
C ALA A 756 -35.70 15.13 17.39
N GLN A 757 -35.30 14.40 18.44
CA GLN A 757 -36.18 13.91 19.49
C GLN A 757 -35.38 13.86 20.80
N GLY A 758 -35.91 14.44 21.88
CA GLY A 758 -35.29 14.44 23.20
C GLY A 758 -33.93 15.14 23.22
N LYS A 759 -32.85 14.36 23.35
CA LYS A 759 -31.45 14.84 23.31
C LYS A 759 -30.70 14.40 22.05
N THR A 760 -31.42 13.86 21.06
CA THR A 760 -30.85 13.27 19.85
C THR A 760 -31.24 14.05 18.61
N VAL A 761 -30.30 14.18 17.67
CA VAL A 761 -30.50 14.85 16.38
C VAL A 761 -29.82 14.10 15.24
N LEU A 762 -30.41 14.11 14.05
CA LEU A 762 -29.89 13.47 12.84
C LEU A 762 -29.18 14.49 11.93
N ALA A 763 -28.10 14.08 11.28
CA ALA A 763 -27.30 14.93 10.38
C ALA A 763 -26.79 14.16 9.14
N GLY A 764 -26.57 14.87 8.04
CA GLY A 764 -26.15 14.29 6.75
C GLY A 764 -27.15 13.27 6.20
N ASP A 765 -26.64 12.24 5.52
CA ASP A 765 -27.47 11.21 4.88
C ASP A 765 -28.38 10.43 5.85
N ALA A 766 -28.06 10.43 7.16
CA ALA A 766 -28.96 9.88 8.19
C ALA A 766 -30.30 10.64 8.23
N ALA A 767 -30.26 11.97 8.10
CA ALA A 767 -31.42 12.87 8.09
C ALA A 767 -32.05 13.04 6.69
N HIS A 768 -31.24 13.27 5.66
CA HIS A 768 -31.71 13.79 4.36
C HIS A 768 -31.00 13.19 3.12
N SER A 769 -30.67 11.89 3.17
CA SER A 769 -30.18 11.12 2.00
C SER A 769 -31.04 11.37 0.74
N MET A 770 -30.39 11.88 -0.31
CA MET A 770 -31.00 12.45 -1.51
C MET A 770 -30.41 11.88 -2.80
N GLU A 771 -31.04 12.14 -3.94
CA GLU A 771 -30.47 11.79 -5.24
C GLU A 771 -29.24 12.71 -5.54
N PRO A 772 -28.11 12.20 -6.08
CA PRO A 772 -26.85 12.94 -6.15
C PRO A 772 -26.81 14.05 -7.22
N THR A 773 -27.91 14.24 -7.95
CA THR A 773 -28.08 15.11 -9.13
C THR A 773 -27.71 16.59 -8.93
N THR A 774 -27.90 17.10 -7.71
CA THR A 774 -27.58 18.48 -7.32
C THR A 774 -26.21 18.63 -6.65
N GLY A 775 -25.49 17.52 -6.42
CA GLY A 775 -24.23 17.48 -5.68
C GLY A 775 -24.33 17.78 -4.18
N GLN A 776 -25.54 18.04 -3.65
CA GLN A 776 -25.70 18.73 -2.36
C GLN A 776 -25.61 17.87 -1.09
N GLY A 777 -25.73 16.54 -1.14
CA GLY A 777 -25.78 15.71 0.08
C GLY A 777 -24.59 15.95 1.04
N GLY A 778 -23.36 15.94 0.53
CA GLY A 778 -22.17 16.25 1.32
C GLY A 778 -22.09 17.71 1.77
N SER A 779 -22.64 18.64 0.99
CA SER A 779 -22.70 20.07 1.34
C SER A 779 -23.71 20.32 2.48
N GLN A 780 -24.88 19.67 2.44
CA GLN A 780 -25.88 19.76 3.50
C GLN A 780 -25.39 19.13 4.81
N GLY A 781 -24.61 18.05 4.76
CA GLY A 781 -23.96 17.49 5.95
C GLY A 781 -22.93 18.41 6.61
N ILE A 782 -22.28 19.28 5.83
CA ILE A 782 -21.39 20.34 6.33
C ILE A 782 -22.20 21.54 6.86
N GLU A 783 -23.33 21.87 6.24
CA GLU A 783 -24.26 22.87 6.79
C GLU A 783 -24.83 22.44 8.15
N ASP A 784 -25.20 21.16 8.31
CA ASP A 784 -25.68 20.63 9.59
C ASP A 784 -24.63 20.80 10.69
N ALA A 785 -23.36 20.50 10.39
CA ALA A 785 -22.24 20.68 11.32
C ALA A 785 -22.05 22.13 11.79
N ALA A 786 -22.29 23.11 10.90
CA ALA A 786 -22.25 24.52 11.24
C ALA A 786 -23.47 24.94 12.07
N ALA A 787 -24.67 24.48 11.71
CA ALA A 787 -25.90 24.76 12.47
C ALA A 787 -25.83 24.16 13.90
N LEU A 788 -25.33 22.93 14.04
CA LEU A 788 -25.11 22.28 15.34
C LEU A 788 -24.23 23.15 16.26
N ALA A 789 -23.13 23.68 15.73
CA ALA A 789 -22.25 24.58 16.47
C ALA A 789 -22.93 25.91 16.83
N VAL A 790 -23.78 26.48 15.97
CA VAL A 790 -24.55 27.69 16.31
C VAL A 790 -25.60 27.42 17.38
N PHE A 791 -26.43 26.38 17.26
CA PHE A 791 -27.53 26.15 18.22
C PHE A 791 -27.03 25.69 19.60
N LEU A 792 -25.87 25.04 19.70
CA LEU A 792 -25.22 24.68 20.97
C LEU A 792 -24.22 25.74 21.48
N SER A 793 -23.96 26.81 20.71
CA SER A 793 -23.22 27.99 21.18
C SER A 793 -23.98 28.74 22.27
N ASN A 794 -23.24 29.41 23.16
CA ASN A 794 -23.79 30.20 24.26
C ASN A 794 -24.96 29.51 25.00
N ILE A 795 -24.83 28.21 25.26
CA ILE A 795 -25.76 27.45 26.12
C ILE A 795 -25.30 27.60 27.57
N SER A 796 -26.23 27.88 28.48
CA SER A 796 -25.95 28.12 29.91
C SER A 796 -26.46 26.98 30.78
N SER A 797 -27.46 26.23 30.31
CA SER A 797 -28.00 25.05 31.01
C SER A 797 -28.25 23.88 30.07
N LYS A 798 -27.99 22.66 30.55
CA LYS A 798 -28.34 21.42 29.84
C LYS A 798 -29.85 21.24 29.62
N SER A 799 -30.68 21.98 30.37
CA SER A 799 -32.14 22.02 30.15
C SER A 799 -32.55 22.72 28.85
N GLU A 800 -31.67 23.53 28.24
CA GLU A 800 -31.95 24.18 26.96
C GLU A 800 -31.83 23.21 25.77
N ILE A 801 -31.11 22.08 25.93
CA ILE A 801 -30.69 21.20 24.83
C ILE A 801 -31.86 20.79 23.90
N PRO A 802 -33.00 20.26 24.39
CA PRO A 802 -34.10 19.86 23.50
C PRO A 802 -34.62 21.02 22.65
N HIS A 803 -34.82 22.19 23.27
CA HIS A 803 -35.30 23.38 22.56
C HIS A 803 -34.30 23.90 21.53
N ARG A 804 -32.99 23.89 21.83
CA ARG A 804 -31.94 24.23 20.84
C ARG A 804 -31.95 23.25 19.66
N LEU A 805 -32.16 21.96 19.91
CA LEU A 805 -32.27 20.93 18.87
C LEU A 805 -33.56 21.05 18.04
N ASP A 806 -34.69 21.43 18.64
CA ASP A 806 -35.96 21.68 17.93
C ASP A 806 -35.83 22.87 16.95
N LEU A 807 -35.20 23.97 17.38
CA LEU A 807 -34.94 25.13 16.52
C LEU A 807 -34.06 24.76 15.32
N LEU A 808 -33.03 23.94 15.56
CA LEU A 808 -32.17 23.37 14.52
C LEU A 808 -32.96 22.46 13.58
N ALA A 809 -33.72 21.52 14.13
CA ALA A 809 -34.53 20.56 13.36
C ALA A 809 -35.52 21.27 12.45
N LYS A 810 -36.11 22.38 12.90
CA LYS A 810 -36.96 23.23 12.06
C LYS A 810 -36.20 23.88 10.90
N ILE A 811 -35.16 24.69 11.17
CA ILE A 811 -34.46 25.43 10.10
C ILE A 811 -33.75 24.50 9.11
N ARG A 812 -33.15 23.41 9.61
CA ARG A 812 -32.52 22.38 8.77
C ARG A 812 -33.56 21.58 8.02
N GLY A 813 -34.65 21.13 8.65
CA GLY A 813 -35.72 20.37 8.00
C GLY A 813 -36.41 21.14 6.86
N GLU A 814 -36.76 22.41 7.08
CA GLU A 814 -37.37 23.26 6.06
C GLU A 814 -36.44 23.49 4.85
N ARG A 815 -35.12 23.57 5.06
CA ARG A 815 -34.14 23.70 3.99
C ARG A 815 -33.86 22.38 3.29
N THR A 816 -33.52 21.32 4.03
CA THR A 816 -33.13 20.04 3.46
C THR A 816 -34.29 19.35 2.74
N ALA A 817 -35.53 19.48 3.21
CA ALA A 817 -36.70 18.98 2.48
C ALA A 817 -36.86 19.63 1.08
N LYS A 818 -36.53 20.93 0.95
CA LYS A 818 -36.49 21.62 -0.35
C LYS A 818 -35.33 21.12 -1.22
N VAL A 819 -34.14 20.91 -0.65
CA VAL A 819 -32.97 20.35 -1.36
C VAL A 819 -33.22 18.91 -1.85
N VAL A 820 -33.83 18.06 -1.02
CA VAL A 820 -34.25 16.69 -1.39
C VAL A 820 -35.28 16.76 -2.52
N ALA A 821 -36.28 17.65 -2.44
CA ALA A 821 -37.26 17.83 -3.52
C ALA A 821 -36.63 18.35 -4.82
N LEU A 822 -35.58 19.18 -4.76
CA LEU A 822 -34.80 19.62 -5.92
C LEU A 822 -33.95 18.50 -6.52
N SER A 823 -33.54 17.49 -5.75
CA SER A 823 -32.76 16.36 -6.29
C SER A 823 -33.52 15.54 -7.34
N GLY A 824 -34.86 15.56 -7.32
CA GLY A 824 -35.68 14.99 -8.39
C GLY A 824 -35.80 15.86 -9.65
N VAL A 825 -35.20 17.06 -9.67
CA VAL A 825 -35.38 18.08 -10.72
C VAL A 825 -34.08 18.27 -11.51
N ARG A 826 -34.18 18.23 -12.83
CA ARG A 826 -33.06 18.53 -13.72
C ARG A 826 -32.83 20.04 -13.78
N LEU A 827 -31.58 20.46 -13.56
CA LEU A 827 -31.18 21.86 -13.60
C LEU A 827 -31.55 22.51 -14.94
N GLY A 828 -32.35 23.57 -14.91
CA GLY A 828 -32.88 24.28 -16.08
C GLY A 828 -34.21 23.72 -16.63
N GLU A 829 -34.84 22.76 -15.96
CA GLU A 829 -36.19 22.24 -16.30
C GLU A 829 -37.25 22.64 -15.25
N GLU A 830 -36.94 23.58 -14.34
CA GLU A 830 -37.80 23.97 -13.21
C GLU A 830 -39.15 24.54 -13.70
N GLU A 831 -39.16 25.35 -14.75
CA GLU A 831 -40.38 25.92 -15.31
C GLU A 831 -41.30 24.84 -15.92
N ILE A 832 -40.73 23.79 -16.50
CA ILE A 832 -41.44 22.64 -17.08
C ILE A 832 -42.07 21.82 -15.94
N LEU A 833 -41.32 21.59 -14.87
CA LEU A 833 -41.82 20.96 -13.63
C LEU A 833 -42.98 21.78 -13.04
N ARG A 834 -42.86 23.11 -12.98
CA ARG A 834 -43.91 24.02 -12.46
C ARG A 834 -45.21 23.93 -13.24
N LYS A 835 -45.11 23.92 -14.58
CA LYS A 835 -46.27 23.80 -15.49
C LYS A 835 -46.96 22.43 -15.38
N ASN A 836 -46.19 21.35 -15.35
CA ASN A 836 -46.72 19.99 -15.39
C ASN A 836 -47.10 19.43 -14.01
N TYR A 837 -46.46 19.90 -12.94
CA TYR A 837 -46.63 19.38 -11.57
C TYR A 837 -46.82 20.52 -10.54
N PRO A 838 -47.95 21.25 -10.57
CA PRO A 838 -48.21 22.39 -9.69
C PRO A 838 -48.37 22.02 -8.19
N ARG A 839 -48.45 20.73 -7.86
CA ARG A 839 -48.45 20.22 -6.47
C ARG A 839 -47.06 19.84 -5.95
N HIS A 840 -46.01 19.85 -6.77
CA HIS A 840 -44.65 19.53 -6.34
C HIS A 840 -44.11 20.61 -5.38
N PRO A 841 -43.30 20.27 -4.34
CA PRO A 841 -42.82 21.26 -3.37
C PRO A 841 -42.07 22.44 -4.00
N VAL A 842 -41.20 22.16 -4.97
CA VAL A 842 -40.46 23.18 -5.73
C VAL A 842 -41.42 24.15 -6.45
N SER A 843 -42.53 23.65 -6.98
CA SER A 843 -43.53 24.46 -7.70
C SER A 843 -44.27 25.47 -6.80
N ARG A 844 -44.22 25.27 -5.48
CA ARG A 844 -44.77 26.17 -4.46
C ARG A 844 -43.71 27.06 -3.80
N SER A 845 -42.44 26.93 -4.23
CA SER A 845 -41.33 27.78 -3.77
C SER A 845 -41.08 28.92 -4.76
N ASP A 846 -40.22 29.87 -4.36
CA ASP A 846 -39.78 30.98 -5.20
C ASP A 846 -38.84 30.59 -6.35
N ILE A 847 -38.36 29.33 -6.36
CA ILE A 847 -37.49 28.77 -7.40
C ILE A 847 -38.30 28.58 -8.69
N LYS A 848 -38.10 29.46 -9.67
CA LYS A 848 -38.81 29.48 -10.96
C LYS A 848 -37.94 28.96 -12.10
N ASN A 849 -36.63 29.18 -12.03
CA ASN A 849 -35.67 28.82 -13.08
C ASN A 849 -34.31 28.34 -12.51
N GLY A 850 -33.41 27.89 -13.39
CA GLY A 850 -32.11 27.34 -13.03
C GLY A 850 -31.15 28.30 -12.32
N VAL A 851 -31.28 29.62 -12.47
CA VAL A 851 -30.49 30.60 -11.68
C VAL A 851 -30.97 30.60 -10.23
N ASP A 852 -32.28 30.68 -10.00
CA ASP A 852 -32.87 30.61 -8.66
C ASP A 852 -32.54 29.29 -7.96
N HIS A 853 -32.44 28.19 -8.72
CA HIS A 853 -32.05 26.87 -8.23
C HIS A 853 -30.59 26.88 -7.73
N ILE A 854 -29.66 27.39 -8.54
CA ILE A 854 -28.24 27.56 -8.15
C ILE A 854 -28.14 28.46 -6.90
N GLU A 855 -28.78 29.63 -6.91
CA GLU A 855 -28.74 30.58 -5.80
C GLU A 855 -29.29 29.99 -4.49
N PHE A 856 -30.46 29.34 -4.53
CA PHE A 856 -31.05 28.70 -3.36
C PHE A 856 -30.14 27.60 -2.77
N LEU A 857 -29.47 26.82 -3.62
CA LEU A 857 -28.57 25.78 -3.16
C LEU A 857 -27.26 26.34 -2.60
N PHE A 858 -26.63 27.29 -3.30
CA PHE A 858 -25.22 27.61 -3.12
C PHE A 858 -24.93 28.89 -2.35
N ASP A 859 -25.74 29.95 -2.49
CA ASP A 859 -25.39 31.24 -1.89
C ASP A 859 -25.79 31.36 -0.40
N TYR A 860 -26.68 30.48 0.09
CA TYR A 860 -27.16 30.41 1.49
C TYR A 860 -26.03 30.36 2.52
N ASP A 861 -26.12 31.18 3.58
CA ASP A 861 -25.24 31.11 4.75
C ASP A 861 -25.98 30.52 5.96
N VAL A 862 -25.67 29.25 6.26
CA VAL A 862 -26.28 28.53 7.37
C VAL A 862 -25.90 29.08 8.75
N ILE A 863 -24.73 29.71 8.90
CA ILE A 863 -24.29 30.25 10.19
C ILE A 863 -25.09 31.51 10.50
N GLU A 864 -25.22 32.40 9.52
CA GLU A 864 -25.99 33.64 9.62
C GLU A 864 -27.48 33.36 9.88
N GLU A 865 -28.10 32.48 9.08
CA GLU A 865 -29.52 32.16 9.24
C GLU A 865 -29.82 31.39 10.54
N SER A 866 -28.90 30.52 11.00
CA SER A 866 -29.03 29.87 12.32
C SER A 866 -28.91 30.90 13.46
N ARG A 867 -28.02 31.89 13.35
CA ARG A 867 -27.89 32.97 14.35
C ARG A 867 -29.15 33.83 14.43
N LYS A 868 -29.74 34.22 13.29
CA LYS A 868 -31.02 34.95 13.24
C LYS A 868 -32.15 34.18 13.92
N MET A 869 -32.28 32.89 13.61
CA MET A 869 -33.30 32.02 14.21
C MET A 869 -33.12 31.88 15.73
N LEU A 870 -31.87 31.72 16.20
CA LEU A 870 -31.55 31.63 17.63
C LEU A 870 -31.84 32.94 18.38
N GLN A 871 -31.47 34.09 17.81
CA GLN A 871 -31.76 35.41 18.38
C GLN A 871 -33.27 35.70 18.42
N ALA A 872 -34.01 35.31 17.37
CA ALA A 872 -35.46 35.47 17.31
C ALA A 872 -36.20 34.59 18.34
N ALA A 873 -35.63 33.43 18.71
CA ALA A 873 -36.15 32.59 19.78
C ALA A 873 -35.79 33.09 21.19
N GLN A 874 -34.63 33.75 21.35
CA GLN A 874 -34.19 34.35 22.62
C GLN A 874 -34.82 35.72 22.92
N THR A 875 -35.29 36.43 21.90
CA THR A 875 -35.97 37.72 22.06
C THR A 875 -37.37 37.51 22.64
N PRO A 876 -37.73 38.10 23.80
CA PRO A 876 -39.09 38.05 24.30
C PRO A 876 -40.05 38.63 23.27
N ARG A 877 -41.14 37.92 22.95
CA ARG A 877 -42.20 38.47 22.10
C ARG A 877 -42.78 39.70 22.79
N ALA A 878 -42.49 40.88 22.26
CA ALA A 878 -43.27 42.08 22.56
C ALA A 878 -44.74 41.78 22.24
N SER A 879 -45.63 42.07 23.19
CA SER A 879 -47.06 41.79 23.05
C SER A 879 -47.68 42.64 21.94
N LEU A 880 -48.19 41.96 20.92
CA LEU A 880 -49.15 42.46 19.94
C LEU A 880 -50.53 41.90 20.29
#